data_AF-A0A850R2E7-F1
#
_entry.id   AF-A0A850R2E7-F1
#
_cell.length_a   1.000
_cell.length_b   1.000
_cell.length_c   1.000
_cell.angle_alpha   90.00
_cell.angle_beta   90.00
_cell.angle_gamma   90.00
#
_symmetry.space_group_name_H-M   'P 1'
#
loop_
_entity.id
_entity.type
_entity.pdbx_description
1 polymer ?
#
loop_
_entity_poly.entity_id
_entity_poly.type
_entity_poly.pdbx_seq_one_letter_code
_entity_poly.pdbx_strand_id
1 'polypeptide(L)'
;MYKSNNALISLMLIFLCGLISIYLQSYPVIAATNSRIANLKKDFDFFSEFKLSQPQSSTIKASPPLLDEGITDQKRPTKIVSNVNQDVIGSGEITADKPNNWWSFDSNSHTLTLKKNTKIDLNLTAADINEYGKFPDGSPGDINKEGIVGQYPGTQIGGTNCWPWGKYDWATHKKAADGQLIEDNFSHNIHHIKIEPNVQVTGGTLNGIFAWLPELEDIQGLANLKTETVTNFGGIFCGDQKLKRIDFTDGQNDSLPTWQLTQATTISWMFYGCQNLTQIVGVTAWQTAKIQKAAGLFGQCEKLSFTDELNSWQLANLQDSSWMFYDCLLINELTGVKAWDLSQDENLYGMFAQCQSLTKVDTSNWQLQRATNVSKMFQGCSKLLQVVASGAWKLSEVTNNANMFNDCSSLESLDVSNWNLSNLVDSNRAFFGCSKLNDLQGSGQLKLLKVTNTREMFSDCRALPKLDVSNWQLSNLNDTSFMFFDCKNLTELIGNDKLRLDSLTTAEAMFVYCTNINNLSLDKWNLTKLKIARAMFQGCEKLTSVDLGNTSLSADHTSTSDIFTDTKRLSRLVLGPHTKLNSAAGLGPAANDLRGFPNADSLKITRSKNWQEVGSGSEDDPQGPVLTAQEIIAKYNDSQIAHTFIWQPFNRRGPVLKAVPTQLDYGSYSIYKAGLLKTKAEQTFAIEDTRLAKDRTPWTLRVSASHLKTSTGMELPQDLLLYQGQKLGSVPATIYARSQPAADKDDSGRTRINYDWTWKPEVGIKLQLSANSAQRLGKYSCVLSYSFYSSPIVVSNDYD
;
A
#
# COMPACT_ATOMS: atom_id res chain seq x y z
N MET A 1 25.15 27.49 -3.14
CA MET A 1 25.51 26.61 -4.28
C MET A 1 24.39 25.67 -4.76
N TYR A 2 23.09 25.96 -4.54
CA TYR A 2 21.98 25.09 -4.99
C TYR A 2 20.92 25.75 -5.91
N LYS A 3 21.17 26.97 -6.41
CA LYS A 3 20.31 27.62 -7.43
C LYS A 3 20.84 27.54 -8.86
N SER A 4 22.07 27.06 -9.08
CA SER A 4 22.68 27.02 -10.42
C SER A 4 22.40 25.74 -11.21
N ASN A 5 21.90 24.66 -10.60
CA ASN A 5 21.79 23.36 -11.29
C ASN A 5 20.46 23.13 -12.02
N ASN A 6 19.35 23.79 -11.65
CA ASN A 6 18.09 23.58 -12.36
C ASN A 6 18.04 24.28 -13.73
N ALA A 7 18.75 25.39 -13.89
CA ALA A 7 18.90 26.06 -15.19
C ALA A 7 19.80 25.25 -16.13
N LEU A 8 20.89 24.66 -15.62
CA LEU A 8 21.77 23.80 -16.40
C LEU A 8 21.10 22.48 -16.81
N ILE A 9 20.34 21.85 -15.91
CA ILE A 9 19.59 20.62 -16.22
C ILE A 9 18.48 20.89 -17.23
N SER A 10 17.79 22.03 -17.13
CA SER A 10 16.77 22.44 -18.11
C SER A 10 17.38 22.77 -19.47
N LEU A 11 18.54 23.45 -19.51
CA LEU A 11 19.26 23.68 -20.76
C LEU A 11 19.80 22.38 -21.37
N MET A 12 20.31 21.44 -20.57
CA MET A 12 20.79 20.14 -21.06
C MET A 12 19.65 19.26 -21.59
N LEU A 13 18.46 19.30 -20.98
CA LEU A 13 17.26 18.60 -21.47
C LEU A 13 16.73 19.22 -22.77
N ILE A 14 16.74 20.55 -22.90
CA ILE A 14 16.38 21.24 -24.15
C ILE A 14 17.40 20.91 -25.26
N PHE A 15 18.70 20.85 -24.93
CA PHE A 15 19.75 20.48 -25.87
C PHE A 15 19.68 19.01 -26.29
N LEU A 16 19.36 18.08 -25.37
CA LEU A 16 19.10 16.67 -25.69
C LEU A 16 17.85 16.48 -26.56
N CYS A 17 16.77 17.21 -26.29
CA CYS A 17 15.55 17.19 -27.11
C CYS A 17 15.79 17.75 -28.52
N GLY A 18 16.66 18.76 -28.64
CA GLY A 18 17.12 19.30 -29.92
C GLY A 18 17.96 18.29 -30.71
N LEU A 19 18.90 17.61 -30.05
CA LEU A 19 19.72 16.56 -30.67
C LEU A 19 18.90 15.33 -31.07
N ILE A 20 17.92 14.92 -30.26
CA ILE A 20 16.98 13.83 -30.57
C ILE A 20 16.06 14.21 -31.75
N SER A 21 15.63 15.48 -31.86
CA SER A 21 14.85 15.95 -33.02
C SER A 21 15.66 15.98 -34.31
N ILE A 22 16.96 16.35 -34.25
CA ILE A 22 17.88 16.31 -35.40
C ILE A 22 18.19 14.85 -35.79
N TYR A 23 18.33 13.95 -34.80
CA TYR A 23 18.57 12.52 -35.03
C TYR A 23 17.36 11.80 -35.64
N LEU A 24 16.13 12.18 -35.27
CA LEU A 24 14.89 11.62 -35.80
C LEU A 24 14.50 12.15 -37.20
N GLN A 25 15.01 13.30 -37.62
CA GLN A 25 14.84 13.80 -39.00
C GLN A 25 15.71 13.07 -40.04
N SER A 26 16.60 12.18 -39.60
CA SER A 26 17.63 11.55 -40.44
C SER A 26 17.31 10.11 -40.89
N TYR A 27 16.18 9.51 -40.47
CA TYR A 27 15.83 8.12 -40.83
C TYR A 27 14.33 7.93 -41.13
N PRO A 28 13.95 7.53 -42.36
CA PRO A 28 12.55 7.32 -42.73
C PRO A 28 12.14 5.85 -42.54
N VAL A 29 11.81 5.45 -41.30
CA VAL A 29 11.03 4.21 -41.06
C VAL A 29 10.11 4.43 -39.85
N ILE A 30 8.88 4.90 -40.11
CA ILE A 30 7.90 5.31 -39.10
C ILE A 30 6.65 4.42 -39.22
N ALA A 31 6.32 3.69 -38.14
CA ALA A 31 4.94 3.32 -37.79
C ALA A 31 4.82 2.79 -36.35
N ALA A 32 5.83 2.08 -35.83
CA ALA A 32 5.74 1.39 -34.53
C ALA A 32 6.12 2.24 -33.29
N THR A 33 6.80 3.36 -33.47
CA THR A 33 7.28 4.24 -32.39
C THR A 33 6.27 5.30 -31.97
N ASN A 34 5.32 5.67 -32.84
CA ASN A 34 4.32 6.71 -32.55
C ASN A 34 3.28 6.27 -31.51
N SER A 35 2.95 4.97 -31.40
CA SER A 35 2.03 4.48 -30.36
C SER A 35 2.67 4.47 -28.97
N ARG A 36 3.99 4.18 -28.89
CA ARG A 36 4.75 4.23 -27.63
C ARG A 36 4.97 5.66 -27.14
N ILE A 37 5.20 6.61 -28.04
CA ILE A 37 5.32 8.04 -27.70
C ILE A 37 3.95 8.63 -27.33
N ALA A 38 2.87 8.21 -28.00
CA ALA A 38 1.51 8.62 -27.63
C ALA A 38 1.07 8.08 -26.26
N ASN A 39 1.46 6.85 -25.91
CA ASN A 39 1.22 6.29 -24.58
C ASN A 39 2.05 6.98 -23.50
N LEU A 40 3.36 7.21 -23.73
CA LEU A 40 4.20 7.99 -22.80
C LEU A 40 3.70 9.43 -22.62
N LYS A 41 3.14 10.03 -23.69
CA LYS A 41 2.53 11.36 -23.62
C LYS A 41 1.19 11.32 -22.89
N LYS A 42 0.37 10.26 -23.03
CA LYS A 42 -0.83 10.03 -22.21
C LYS A 42 -0.51 9.80 -20.74
N ASP A 43 0.54 9.03 -20.46
CA ASP A 43 1.03 8.79 -19.09
C ASP A 43 1.55 10.10 -18.49
N PHE A 44 2.30 10.90 -19.24
CA PHE A 44 2.80 12.22 -18.81
C PHE A 44 1.70 13.28 -18.72
N ASP A 45 0.74 13.28 -19.64
CA ASP A 45 -0.44 14.16 -19.62
C ASP A 45 -1.33 13.78 -18.44
N PHE A 46 -1.47 12.49 -18.08
CA PHE A 46 -2.09 12.02 -16.83
C PHE A 46 -1.33 12.53 -15.60
N PHE A 47 0.01 12.42 -15.55
CA PHE A 47 0.81 13.04 -14.47
C PHE A 47 0.65 14.58 -14.41
N SER A 48 0.27 15.24 -15.50
CA SER A 48 0.07 16.70 -15.58
C SER A 48 -1.38 17.16 -15.35
N GLU A 49 -2.38 16.33 -15.67
CA GLU A 49 -3.80 16.48 -15.33
C GLU A 49 -4.04 16.14 -13.86
N PHE A 50 -3.16 15.33 -13.26
CA PHE A 50 -2.86 15.34 -11.83
C PHE A 50 -2.14 16.65 -11.46
N LYS A 51 -2.84 17.78 -11.58
CA LYS A 51 -2.56 18.90 -10.68
C LYS A 51 -2.84 18.37 -9.27
N LEU A 52 -1.78 18.03 -8.51
CA LEU A 52 -1.69 18.61 -7.17
C LEU A 52 -2.02 20.08 -7.38
N SER A 53 -3.17 20.52 -6.90
CA SER A 53 -3.61 21.90 -7.03
C SER A 53 -2.52 22.80 -6.46
N GLN A 54 -1.65 23.31 -7.32
CA GLN A 54 -0.95 24.55 -7.02
C GLN A 54 -2.03 25.62 -7.09
N PRO A 55 -2.32 26.34 -6.00
CA PRO A 55 -3.21 27.48 -6.09
C PRO A 55 -2.59 28.48 -7.07
N GLN A 56 -3.34 28.79 -8.12
CA GLN A 56 -2.97 29.86 -9.04
C GLN A 56 -2.95 31.18 -8.26
N SER A 57 -1.78 31.81 -8.23
CA SER A 57 -1.63 33.23 -7.99
C SER A 57 -2.52 33.99 -8.97
N SER A 58 -3.64 34.54 -8.49
CA SER A 58 -4.35 35.61 -9.17
C SER A 58 -3.97 36.93 -8.49
N THR A 59 -3.21 37.73 -9.22
CA THR A 59 -3.07 39.16 -8.96
C THR A 59 -4.44 39.82 -8.98
N ILE A 60 -4.92 40.29 -7.84
CA ILE A 60 -5.95 41.34 -7.76
C ILE A 60 -5.38 42.48 -6.92
N LYS A 61 -4.93 43.53 -7.61
CA LYS A 61 -4.83 44.88 -7.06
C LYS A 61 -6.24 45.43 -6.92
N ALA A 62 -6.66 45.77 -5.70
CA ALA A 62 -7.42 46.97 -5.32
C ALA A 62 -8.16 46.73 -3.98
N SER A 63 -7.73 47.43 -2.93
CA SER A 63 -8.65 47.91 -1.86
C SER A 63 -9.46 49.10 -2.41
N PRO A 64 -10.54 49.65 -1.79
CA PRO A 64 -11.34 49.31 -0.58
C PRO A 64 -12.89 49.33 -0.94
N PRO A 65 -13.94 49.47 -0.07
CA PRO A 65 -14.02 49.78 1.36
C PRO A 65 -14.90 48.88 2.25
N LEU A 66 -14.71 49.13 3.55
CA LEU A 66 -15.46 48.73 4.74
C LEU A 66 -16.98 48.62 4.53
N LEU A 67 -17.61 47.62 5.16
CA LEU A 67 -18.80 47.81 5.97
C LEU A 67 -18.87 46.76 7.07
N ASP A 68 -19.27 47.29 8.21
CA ASP A 68 -19.31 46.79 9.58
C ASP A 68 -20.39 45.72 9.76
N GLU A 69 -20.17 44.76 10.66
CA GLU A 69 -21.19 44.29 11.63
C GLU A 69 -20.57 43.20 12.55
N GLY A 70 -19.93 43.68 13.61
CA GLY A 70 -20.17 43.24 14.99
C GLY A 70 -19.99 41.77 15.37
N ILE A 71 -18.81 41.42 15.88
CA ILE A 71 -18.69 40.52 17.04
C ILE A 71 -17.67 41.10 18.02
N THR A 72 -18.10 41.12 19.27
CA THR A 72 -17.56 41.85 20.41
C THR A 72 -16.25 41.29 20.96
N ASP A 73 -15.42 42.24 21.35
CA ASP A 73 -14.22 42.19 22.18
C ASP A 73 -14.22 41.07 23.25
N GLN A 74 -13.45 39.99 23.02
CA GLN A 74 -12.92 39.14 24.09
C GLN A 74 -11.42 39.38 24.24
N LYS A 75 -11.12 40.41 25.04
CA LYS A 75 -9.99 40.56 25.96
C LYS A 75 -8.78 39.65 25.70
N ARG A 76 -7.74 40.26 25.13
CA ARG A 76 -6.34 39.90 25.37
C ARG A 76 -6.09 39.76 26.89
N PRO A 77 -5.42 38.70 27.38
CA PRO A 77 -4.86 38.75 28.71
C PRO A 77 -3.59 39.60 28.70
N THR A 78 -3.75 40.92 28.75
CA THR A 78 -2.75 41.81 29.36
C THR A 78 -2.95 41.74 30.87
N LYS A 79 -2.18 40.86 31.53
CA LYS A 79 -2.01 40.93 32.98
C LYS A 79 -0.55 40.69 33.34
N ILE A 80 0.20 41.78 33.37
CA ILE A 80 1.33 41.94 34.28
C ILE A 80 0.76 41.74 35.68
N VAL A 81 1.18 40.68 36.37
CA VAL A 81 0.86 40.49 37.79
C VAL A 81 1.77 41.43 38.58
N SER A 82 1.26 42.63 38.86
CA SER A 82 1.72 43.44 39.98
C SER A 82 1.09 42.87 41.26
N ASN A 83 1.84 42.06 42.01
CA ASN A 83 1.81 41.93 43.47
C ASN A 83 2.55 40.66 43.91
N VAL A 84 3.88 40.76 44.03
CA VAL A 84 4.69 39.94 44.96
C VAL A 84 5.84 40.82 45.45
N ASN A 85 6.16 40.75 46.75
CA ASN A 85 7.18 41.56 47.43
C ASN A 85 8.47 41.74 46.61
N GLN A 86 8.89 43.01 46.50
CA GLN A 86 10.00 43.49 45.67
C GLN A 86 11.42 43.09 46.12
N ASP A 87 11.60 42.16 47.06
CA ASP A 87 12.92 41.91 47.66
C ASP A 87 13.61 40.57 47.31
N VAL A 88 13.03 39.66 46.50
CA VAL A 88 13.74 38.39 46.16
C VAL A 88 13.53 37.85 44.72
N ILE A 89 12.75 38.48 43.84
CA ILE A 89 12.33 37.84 42.57
C ILE A 89 13.02 38.45 41.36
N GLY A 90 14.13 37.86 40.93
CA GLY A 90 14.85 38.25 39.71
C GLY A 90 14.30 37.57 38.45
N SER A 91 13.17 38.03 37.92
CA SER A 91 12.86 37.88 36.49
C SER A 91 13.18 39.21 35.80
N GLY A 92 14.40 39.34 35.29
CA GLY A 92 14.85 40.50 34.51
C GLY A 92 15.34 40.06 33.13
N GLU A 93 15.09 40.89 32.11
CA GLU A 93 15.75 40.80 30.80
C GLU A 93 17.25 40.67 31.02
N ILE A 94 17.87 39.62 30.47
CA ILE A 94 19.32 39.49 30.44
C ILE A 94 19.78 40.29 29.21
N THR A 95 20.17 41.54 29.42
CA THR A 95 20.82 42.35 28.38
C THR A 95 22.32 42.44 28.68
N ALA A 96 23.13 42.72 27.66
CA ALA A 96 24.57 42.95 27.82
C ALA A 96 24.89 44.01 28.89
N ASP A 97 23.97 44.96 29.12
CA ASP A 97 24.13 46.10 30.03
C ASP A 97 23.48 45.89 31.42
N LYS A 98 22.66 44.84 31.61
CA LYS A 98 21.97 44.53 32.88
C LYS A 98 21.90 43.02 33.13
N PRO A 99 23.04 42.34 33.37
CA PRO A 99 23.00 40.98 33.87
C PRO A 99 22.32 40.94 35.24
N ASN A 100 21.38 40.01 35.44
CA ASN A 100 20.76 39.82 36.75
C ASN A 100 21.79 39.34 37.79
N ASN A 101 21.36 39.12 39.03
CA ASN A 101 22.28 38.70 40.09
C ASN A 101 22.98 37.34 39.84
N TRP A 102 22.48 36.51 38.91
CA TRP A 102 22.99 35.17 38.63
C TRP A 102 24.04 35.14 37.52
N TRP A 103 23.87 35.99 36.50
CA TRP A 103 24.70 35.97 35.30
C TRP A 103 25.77 37.08 35.29
N SER A 104 26.83 36.87 34.53
CA SER A 104 27.72 37.92 34.02
C SER A 104 28.14 37.57 32.61
N PHE A 105 28.19 38.54 31.71
CA PHE A 105 28.62 38.35 30.33
C PHE A 105 29.95 39.07 30.08
N ASP A 106 30.93 38.36 29.55
CA ASP A 106 32.17 38.94 29.03
C ASP A 106 32.09 39.02 27.52
N SER A 107 31.95 40.23 26.99
CA SER A 107 31.82 40.49 25.55
C SER A 107 33.09 40.23 24.76
N ASN A 108 34.27 40.20 25.39
CA ASN A 108 35.52 39.89 24.70
C ASN A 108 35.63 38.39 24.42
N SER A 109 35.30 37.58 25.43
CA SER A 109 35.33 36.12 25.32
C SER A 109 33.99 35.52 24.91
N HIS A 110 32.94 36.32 24.67
CA HIS A 110 31.59 35.85 24.37
C HIS A 110 31.07 34.80 25.39
N THR A 111 31.51 34.94 26.64
CA THR A 111 31.26 33.95 27.71
C THR A 111 30.17 34.44 28.66
N LEU A 112 29.11 33.66 28.78
CA LEU A 112 28.06 33.85 29.79
C LEU A 112 28.39 33.01 31.03
N THR A 113 28.62 33.65 32.16
CA THR A 113 29.00 32.99 33.42
C THR A 113 27.85 32.98 34.42
N LEU A 114 27.50 31.80 34.93
CA LEU A 114 26.62 31.60 36.09
C LEU A 114 27.47 31.64 37.36
N LYS A 115 27.26 32.66 38.19
CA LYS A 115 28.14 33.03 39.30
C LYS A 115 28.13 31.98 40.43
N LYS A 116 29.25 31.90 41.16
CA LYS A 116 29.41 31.00 42.31
C LYS A 116 28.39 31.28 43.40
N ASN A 117 27.98 30.24 44.12
CA ASN A 117 26.99 30.31 45.21
C ASN A 117 25.62 30.90 44.78
N THR A 118 25.27 30.82 43.49
CA THR A 118 23.97 31.24 42.99
C THR A 118 22.88 30.27 43.42
N LYS A 119 21.71 30.80 43.79
CA LYS A 119 20.47 30.02 43.95
C LYS A 119 19.51 30.39 42.82
N ILE A 120 19.29 29.45 41.90
CA ILE A 120 18.32 29.58 40.80
C ILE A 120 16.95 29.20 41.36
N ASP A 121 16.05 30.18 41.35
CA ASP A 121 14.64 29.98 41.69
C ASP A 121 13.74 30.39 40.52
N LEU A 122 13.54 29.46 39.58
CA LEU A 122 12.54 29.59 38.54
C LEU A 122 11.18 29.24 39.14
N ASN A 123 10.57 30.17 39.91
CA ASN A 123 9.21 30.01 40.43
C ASN A 123 8.22 29.91 39.26
N LEU A 124 8.02 28.69 38.76
CA LEU A 124 7.00 28.32 37.79
C LEU A 124 5.90 27.57 38.53
N THR A 125 4.65 27.95 38.29
CA THR A 125 3.51 27.21 38.82
C THR A 125 3.42 25.85 38.15
N ALA A 126 2.72 24.89 38.77
CA ALA A 126 2.45 23.60 38.13
C ALA A 126 1.70 23.73 36.78
N ALA A 127 0.94 24.82 36.58
CA ALA A 127 0.28 25.13 35.31
C ALA A 127 1.28 25.56 34.23
N ASP A 128 2.23 26.45 34.57
CA ASP A 128 3.31 26.88 33.68
C ASP A 128 4.14 25.67 33.20
N ILE A 129 4.50 24.78 34.12
CA ILE A 129 5.27 23.55 33.84
C ILE A 129 4.54 22.63 32.84
N ASN A 130 3.20 22.59 32.89
CA ASN A 130 2.37 21.77 32.02
C ASN A 130 2.11 22.40 30.64
N GLU A 131 2.14 23.73 30.54
CA GLU A 131 1.91 24.48 29.30
C GLU A 131 3.17 24.53 28.41
N TYR A 132 4.36 24.75 29.00
CA TYR A 132 5.64 24.76 28.27
C TYR A 132 6.10 23.37 27.76
N GLY A 133 5.43 22.30 28.20
CA GLY A 133 5.67 20.94 27.72
C GLY A 133 4.85 20.54 26.49
N LYS A 134 3.98 21.42 25.98
CA LYS A 134 3.14 21.17 24.80
C LYS A 134 3.69 21.88 23.56
N PHE A 135 4.56 21.22 22.79
CA PHE A 135 4.50 21.38 21.32
C PHE A 135 3.14 20.86 20.85
N PRO A 136 2.59 21.31 19.67
CA PRO A 136 1.25 20.93 19.21
C PRO A 136 1.07 19.47 19.48
N ASP A 137 0.21 19.21 20.45
CA ASP A 137 -0.06 17.87 20.87
C ASP A 137 -0.59 17.20 19.61
N GLY A 138 0.08 16.14 19.18
CA GLY A 138 -0.51 15.20 18.21
C GLY A 138 -1.74 14.50 18.80
N SER A 139 -2.46 15.16 19.71
CA SER A 139 -3.74 14.77 20.24
C SER A 139 -4.75 14.70 19.09
N PRO A 140 -5.67 13.74 19.10
CA PRO A 140 -6.45 13.33 17.92
C PRO A 140 -7.61 14.28 17.58
N GLY A 141 -7.52 15.57 17.91
CA GLY A 141 -8.65 16.50 17.96
C GLY A 141 -9.05 17.20 16.65
N ASP A 142 -8.13 17.34 15.69
CA ASP A 142 -8.40 18.04 14.42
C ASP A 142 -8.35 17.13 13.18
N ILE A 143 -8.58 15.82 13.37
CA ILE A 143 -8.95 14.93 12.27
C ILE A 143 -10.42 15.13 11.96
N ASN A 144 -10.75 16.23 11.28
CA ASN A 144 -12.02 16.36 10.59
C ASN A 144 -11.85 17.14 9.27
N LYS A 145 -12.01 16.37 8.18
CA LYS A 145 -12.40 16.82 6.83
C LYS A 145 -11.39 17.70 6.11
N GLU A 146 -10.38 17.05 5.57
CA GLU A 146 -9.98 17.08 4.15
C GLU A 146 -8.61 16.42 4.08
N GLY A 147 -8.37 15.56 3.08
CA GLY A 147 -7.09 14.89 2.84
C GLY A 147 -5.97 15.85 2.40
N ILE A 148 -5.89 17.01 3.06
CA ILE A 148 -4.86 18.02 2.90
C ILE A 148 -3.73 17.62 3.82
N VAL A 149 -2.60 17.26 3.19
CA VAL A 149 -1.28 17.38 3.81
C VAL A 149 -1.28 18.72 4.54
N GLY A 150 -1.25 18.69 5.86
CA GLY A 150 -0.76 19.83 6.63
C GLY A 150 0.67 20.10 6.15
N GLN A 151 0.78 20.88 5.08
CA GLN A 151 1.86 21.81 4.90
C GLN A 151 1.79 22.70 6.14
N TYR A 152 2.42 22.26 7.23
CA TYR A 152 3.14 23.25 8.03
C TYR A 152 4.11 23.88 7.03
N PRO A 153 4.03 25.19 6.80
CA PRO A 153 4.57 25.83 5.61
C PRO A 153 6.07 25.56 5.48
N GLY A 154 6.38 24.52 4.69
CA GLY A 154 7.68 24.26 4.12
C GLY A 154 7.85 25.21 2.95
N THR A 155 8.08 26.49 3.26
CA THR A 155 8.70 27.43 2.33
C THR A 155 9.85 28.13 3.03
N GLN A 156 10.91 27.38 3.33
CA GLN A 156 12.26 27.63 2.87
C GLN A 156 13.24 26.70 3.61
N ILE A 157 14.06 26.03 2.82
CA ILE A 157 15.34 25.47 3.22
C ILE A 157 16.12 26.60 3.93
N GLY A 158 16.33 26.49 5.25
CA GLY A 158 17.21 27.40 6.00
C GLY A 158 16.65 28.12 7.24
N GLY A 159 15.56 27.67 7.87
CA GLY A 159 15.03 28.30 9.10
C GLY A 159 14.64 27.28 10.18
N THR A 160 15.51 27.12 11.17
CA THR A 160 15.33 26.34 12.41
C THR A 160 14.34 27.04 13.35
N ASN A 161 13.04 26.89 13.10
CA ASN A 161 12.03 27.49 13.98
C ASN A 161 11.35 26.42 14.82
N CYS A 162 12.03 25.92 15.86
CA CYS A 162 11.31 25.66 17.10
C CYS A 162 10.86 27.02 17.66
N TRP A 163 9.63 27.13 18.15
CA TRP A 163 9.12 28.41 18.64
C TRP A 163 9.81 28.75 19.98
N PRO A 164 10.02 30.03 20.31
CA PRO A 164 10.66 30.42 21.57
C PRO A 164 9.68 30.14 22.73
N TRP A 165 9.75 28.95 23.29
CA TRP A 165 9.07 28.57 24.53
C TRP A 165 10.05 28.78 25.69
N GLY A 166 10.13 29.99 26.22
CA GLY A 166 10.97 30.26 27.38
C GLY A 166 10.90 31.72 27.83
N LYS A 167 10.78 31.91 29.14
CA LYS A 167 10.77 33.20 29.86
C LYS A 167 12.07 34.02 29.67
N TYR A 168 13.10 33.42 29.06
CA TYR A 168 14.37 34.04 28.71
C TYR A 168 14.34 34.40 27.23
N ASP A 169 13.74 35.55 26.95
CA ASP A 169 13.94 36.19 25.66
C ASP A 169 15.36 36.74 25.64
N TRP A 170 16.28 36.00 25.01
CA TRP A 170 17.63 36.48 24.72
C TRP A 170 17.62 37.53 23.59
N ALA A 171 16.48 37.81 22.96
CA ALA A 171 16.35 38.98 22.11
C ALA A 171 16.19 40.21 22.99
N THR A 172 17.14 41.13 22.92
CA THR A 172 16.92 42.45 23.50
C THR A 172 16.11 43.26 22.50
N HIS A 173 14.85 43.51 22.83
CA HIS A 173 14.00 44.40 22.05
C HIS A 173 14.43 45.86 22.28
N LYS A 174 15.44 46.36 21.55
CA LYS A 174 15.69 47.80 21.51
C LYS A 174 14.63 48.44 20.62
N LYS A 175 13.87 49.42 21.13
CA LYS A 175 13.05 50.26 20.24
C LYS A 175 13.93 51.29 19.54
N ALA A 176 13.93 51.29 18.21
CA ALA A 176 14.41 52.39 17.40
C ALA A 176 13.62 53.67 17.72
N ALA A 177 14.19 54.84 17.38
CA ALA A 177 13.56 56.14 17.61
C ALA A 177 12.20 56.32 16.91
N ASP A 178 11.88 55.47 15.93
CA ASP A 178 10.62 55.42 15.18
C ASP A 178 9.60 54.39 15.73
N GLY A 179 9.95 53.69 16.82
CA GLY A 179 9.10 52.66 17.43
C GLY A 179 9.25 51.26 16.83
N GLN A 180 10.12 51.03 15.84
CA GLN A 180 10.45 49.68 15.37
C GLN A 180 11.31 48.92 16.39
N LEU A 181 11.06 47.61 16.55
CA LEU A 181 11.92 46.73 17.34
C LEU A 181 13.19 46.44 16.54
N ILE A 182 14.35 46.84 17.05
CA ILE A 182 15.67 46.39 16.63
C ILE A 182 15.96 45.13 17.44
N GLU A 183 16.07 43.98 16.76
CA GLU A 183 16.59 42.75 17.34
C GLU A 183 18.09 42.91 17.59
N ASP A 184 18.49 43.32 18.80
CA ASP A 184 19.85 43.03 19.27
C ASP A 184 19.81 41.58 19.79
N ASN A 185 20.23 40.66 18.93
CA ASN A 185 20.21 39.21 19.13
C ASN A 185 21.32 38.77 20.12
N PHE A 186 21.17 39.12 21.41
CA PHE A 186 22.16 38.81 22.44
C PHE A 186 22.49 37.31 22.54
N SER A 187 21.53 36.42 22.24
CA SER A 187 21.77 34.97 22.10
C SER A 187 22.87 34.60 21.10
N HIS A 188 23.03 35.38 20.02
CA HIS A 188 24.04 35.13 18.99
C HIS A 188 25.43 35.60 19.44
N ASN A 189 25.55 36.29 20.58
CA ASN A 189 26.83 36.70 21.14
C ASN A 189 27.31 35.73 22.24
N ILE A 190 26.58 34.66 22.53
CA ILE A 190 26.97 33.68 23.54
C ILE A 190 27.58 32.47 22.85
N HIS A 191 28.90 32.34 22.97
CA HIS A 191 29.67 31.22 22.41
C HIS A 191 30.03 30.20 23.48
N HIS A 192 30.17 30.63 24.74
CA HIS A 192 30.58 29.76 25.84
C HIS A 192 29.71 30.01 27.06
N ILE A 193 29.35 28.94 27.77
CA ILE A 193 28.77 29.03 29.11
C ILE A 193 29.79 28.54 30.13
N LYS A 194 29.91 29.27 31.23
CA LYS A 194 30.70 28.87 32.39
C LYS A 194 29.82 28.82 33.63
N ILE A 195 29.77 27.68 34.30
CA ILE A 195 29.06 27.51 35.57
C ILE A 195 30.08 27.43 36.69
N GLU A 196 30.09 28.44 37.57
CA GLU A 196 30.98 28.45 38.73
C GLU A 196 30.47 27.52 39.86
N PRO A 197 31.31 27.17 40.85
CA PRO A 197 30.94 26.23 41.92
C PRO A 197 29.73 26.65 42.78
N ASN A 198 29.07 25.64 43.38
CA ASN A 198 27.96 25.79 44.34
C ASN A 198 26.70 26.46 43.80
N VAL A 199 26.33 26.23 42.55
CA VAL A 199 25.05 26.70 42.00
C VAL A 199 23.95 25.73 42.41
N GLN A 200 22.92 26.22 43.10
CA GLN A 200 21.77 25.44 43.57
C GLN A 200 20.51 25.77 42.78
N VAL A 201 19.64 24.78 42.56
CA VAL A 201 18.30 24.98 42.00
C VAL A 201 17.24 24.72 43.08
N THR A 202 16.38 25.70 43.37
CA THR A 202 15.35 25.59 44.42
C THR A 202 13.93 25.50 43.88
N GLY A 203 13.68 25.91 42.64
CA GLY A 203 12.36 25.96 42.00
C GLY A 203 11.90 24.69 41.25
N GLY A 204 12.63 23.57 41.39
CA GLY A 204 12.27 22.28 40.78
C GLY A 204 12.38 22.22 39.24
N THR A 205 12.76 23.30 38.56
CA THR A 205 12.82 23.34 37.10
C THR A 205 14.07 24.07 36.61
N LEU A 206 14.61 23.58 35.50
CA LEU A 206 15.66 24.18 34.69
C LEU A 206 15.20 24.45 33.25
N ASN A 207 13.89 24.35 32.99
CA ASN A 207 13.34 24.39 31.65
C ASN A 207 13.86 25.59 30.83
N GLY A 208 14.51 25.31 29.69
CA GLY A 208 14.97 26.30 28.73
C GLY A 208 16.05 27.27 29.20
N ILE A 209 16.73 27.04 30.33
CA ILE A 209 17.67 28.03 30.90
C ILE A 209 18.90 28.32 30.01
N PHE A 210 19.29 27.37 29.13
CA PHE A 210 20.36 27.55 28.15
C PHE A 210 19.87 27.39 26.71
N ALA A 211 18.55 27.39 26.48
CA ALA A 211 18.00 27.21 25.15
C ALA A 211 18.25 28.42 24.24
N TRP A 212 18.22 28.18 22.94
CA TRP A 212 18.23 29.18 21.88
C TRP A 212 19.51 30.02 21.83
N LEU A 213 20.64 29.36 22.08
CA LEU A 213 21.97 29.93 21.94
C LEU A 213 22.62 29.33 20.68
N PRO A 214 22.26 29.83 19.47
CA PRO A 214 22.65 29.20 18.21
C PRO A 214 24.17 29.16 18.00
N GLU A 215 24.89 30.08 18.65
CA GLU A 215 26.34 30.21 18.57
C GLU A 215 27.09 29.49 19.70
N LEU A 216 26.39 28.84 20.65
CA LEU A 216 26.98 28.14 21.78
C LEU A 216 27.83 26.94 21.33
N GLU A 217 29.10 26.90 21.72
CA GLU A 217 30.05 25.85 21.34
C GLU A 217 30.32 24.86 22.49
N ASP A 218 30.42 25.35 23.74
CA ASP A 218 30.67 24.52 24.93
C ASP A 218 30.11 25.10 26.23
N ILE A 219 29.98 24.19 27.22
CA ILE A 219 29.53 24.49 28.58
C ILE A 219 30.54 23.92 29.57
N GLN A 220 31.17 24.81 30.33
CA GLN A 220 32.18 24.46 31.34
C GLN A 220 31.58 24.46 32.74
N GLY A 221 31.99 23.49 33.56
CA GLY A 221 31.53 23.39 34.95
C GLY A 221 30.09 22.90 35.07
N LEU A 222 29.59 22.14 34.08
CA LEU A 222 28.23 21.57 34.09
C LEU A 222 27.94 20.82 35.41
N ALA A 223 28.92 20.07 35.92
CA ALA A 223 28.94 19.40 37.22
C ALA A 223 28.69 20.31 38.45
N ASN A 224 28.90 21.62 38.33
CA ASN A 224 28.70 22.58 39.44
C ASN A 224 27.22 22.94 39.67
N LEU A 225 26.34 22.58 38.73
CA LEU A 225 24.90 22.77 38.86
C LEU A 225 24.29 21.63 39.68
N LYS A 226 23.80 21.95 40.87
CA LYS A 226 23.15 20.98 41.77
C LYS A 226 21.71 20.74 41.37
N THR A 227 21.42 19.54 40.86
CA THR A 227 20.14 19.20 40.23
C THR A 227 19.30 18.18 41.01
N GLU A 228 19.64 17.88 42.26
CA GLU A 228 19.01 16.79 43.04
C GLU A 228 17.54 17.05 43.36
N THR A 229 17.07 18.28 43.27
CA THR A 229 15.68 18.71 43.49
C THR A 229 14.92 18.97 42.19
N VAL A 230 15.59 18.90 41.03
CA VAL A 230 15.01 19.30 39.75
C VAL A 230 14.14 18.18 39.20
N THR A 231 12.88 18.52 38.89
CA THR A 231 11.89 17.63 38.29
C THR A 231 11.73 17.87 36.79
N ASN A 232 12.04 19.08 36.30
CA ASN A 232 11.86 19.45 34.90
C ASN A 232 13.17 19.97 34.28
N PHE A 233 13.74 19.20 33.34
CA PHE A 233 14.91 19.55 32.53
C PHE A 233 14.55 19.87 31.07
N GLY A 234 13.26 20.09 30.80
CA GLY A 234 12.76 20.24 29.45
C GLY A 234 13.50 21.34 28.69
N GLY A 235 13.81 21.09 27.41
CA GLY A 235 14.34 22.12 26.52
C GLY A 235 15.64 22.81 26.97
N ILE A 236 16.37 22.31 27.98
CA ILE A 236 17.43 23.09 28.63
C ILE A 236 18.54 23.54 27.65
N PHE A 237 18.81 22.79 26.58
CA PHE A 237 19.75 23.12 25.48
C PHE A 237 19.07 23.19 24.11
N CYS A 238 17.74 23.36 24.07
CA CYS A 238 16.97 23.32 22.83
C CYS A 238 17.42 24.44 21.87
N GLY A 239 17.69 24.11 20.62
CA GLY A 239 18.07 25.07 19.58
C GLY A 239 19.54 25.50 19.60
N ASP A 240 20.39 24.89 20.43
CA ASP A 240 21.82 25.21 20.52
C ASP A 240 22.61 24.55 19.37
N GLN A 241 22.47 25.13 18.18
CA GLN A 241 22.89 24.50 16.92
C GLN A 241 24.39 24.22 16.81
N LYS A 242 25.25 25.07 17.37
CA LYS A 242 26.72 24.89 17.31
C LYS A 242 27.27 24.01 18.43
N LEU A 243 26.46 23.59 19.40
CA LEU A 243 26.91 22.75 20.50
C LEU A 243 27.33 21.38 19.95
N LYS A 244 28.59 21.00 20.16
CA LYS A 244 29.17 19.76 19.58
C LYS A 244 29.24 18.60 20.56
N ARG A 245 29.45 18.91 21.83
CA ARG A 245 29.66 17.92 22.90
C ARG A 245 29.14 18.48 24.20
N ILE A 246 28.54 17.62 25.00
CA ILE A 246 28.17 17.93 26.38
C ILE A 246 28.62 16.81 27.31
N ASP A 247 29.05 17.17 28.51
CA ASP A 247 29.64 16.24 29.48
C ASP A 247 28.95 16.34 30.84
N PHE A 248 28.23 15.28 31.21
CA PHE A 248 27.52 15.20 32.48
C PHE A 248 28.36 14.55 33.60
N THR A 249 29.64 14.27 33.35
CA THR A 249 30.58 13.74 34.35
C THR A 249 31.37 14.86 35.03
N ASP A 250 32.09 14.53 36.10
CA ASP A 250 33.01 15.46 36.78
C ASP A 250 34.39 15.54 36.11
N GLY A 251 34.59 14.85 34.97
CA GLY A 251 35.86 14.74 34.27
C GLY A 251 36.93 13.94 35.00
N GLN A 252 36.63 13.33 36.15
CA GLN A 252 37.55 12.55 36.99
C GLN A 252 37.15 11.07 37.07
N ASN A 253 35.86 10.74 36.94
CA ASN A 253 35.39 9.36 36.96
C ASN A 253 34.04 9.17 36.24
N ASP A 254 34.01 8.33 35.20
CA ASP A 254 32.78 8.00 34.44
C ASP A 254 31.69 7.28 35.27
N SER A 255 32.00 6.93 36.52
CA SER A 255 31.18 6.05 37.37
C SER A 255 30.22 6.78 38.32
N LEU A 256 30.33 8.11 38.50
CA LEU A 256 29.51 8.87 39.44
C LEU A 256 29.10 10.22 38.82
N PRO A 257 27.92 10.33 38.19
CA PRO A 257 27.51 11.59 37.59
C PRO A 257 27.27 12.62 38.69
N THR A 258 27.92 13.77 38.61
CA THR A 258 27.58 14.96 39.42
C THR A 258 26.21 15.51 39.05
N TRP A 259 25.75 15.26 37.81
CA TRP A 259 24.43 15.65 37.33
C TRP A 259 23.40 14.55 37.61
N GLN A 260 22.43 14.84 38.48
CA GLN A 260 21.47 13.86 38.99
C GLN A 260 20.08 14.07 38.38
N LEU A 261 19.48 13.01 37.85
CA LEU A 261 18.08 12.99 37.37
C LEU A 261 17.14 12.28 38.36
N THR A 262 17.56 12.08 39.61
CA THR A 262 16.81 11.30 40.64
C THR A 262 15.36 11.75 40.90
N GLN A 263 15.04 13.02 40.64
CA GLN A 263 13.69 13.58 40.77
C GLN A 263 13.06 13.99 39.44
N ALA A 264 13.79 13.84 38.33
CA ALA A 264 13.32 14.24 37.02
C ALA A 264 12.06 13.46 36.65
N THR A 265 11.01 14.18 36.26
CA THR A 265 9.79 13.63 35.65
C THR A 265 9.73 13.95 34.15
N THR A 266 10.44 14.99 33.69
CA THR A 266 10.51 15.32 32.27
C THR A 266 11.92 15.77 31.85
N ILE A 267 12.35 15.21 30.72
CA ILE A 267 13.56 15.60 29.96
C ILE A 267 13.19 15.94 28.51
N SER A 268 11.91 16.20 28.23
CA SER A 268 11.45 16.46 26.86
C SER A 268 12.21 17.62 26.22
N TRP A 269 12.57 17.47 24.95
CA TRP A 269 13.20 18.51 24.13
C TRP A 269 14.59 18.96 24.59
N MET A 270 15.22 18.26 25.54
CA MET A 270 16.46 18.71 26.18
C MET A 270 17.55 19.12 25.18
N PHE A 271 17.71 18.38 24.07
CA PHE A 271 18.67 18.66 23.00
C PHE A 271 17.99 18.88 21.64
N TYR A 272 16.69 19.20 21.62
CA TYR A 272 15.99 19.33 20.35
C TYR A 272 16.63 20.43 19.51
N GLY A 273 16.97 20.14 18.25
CA GLY A 273 17.59 21.11 17.34
C GLY A 273 19.08 21.38 17.59
N CYS A 274 19.76 20.62 18.47
CA CYS A 274 21.22 20.64 18.58
C CYS A 274 21.88 19.92 17.38
N GLN A 275 21.73 20.47 16.18
CA GLN A 275 22.07 19.81 14.90
C GLN A 275 23.54 19.36 14.80
N ASN A 276 24.47 20.06 15.45
CA ASN A 276 25.89 19.69 15.44
C ASN A 276 26.34 18.85 16.64
N LEU A 277 25.43 18.45 17.54
CA LEU A 277 25.76 17.63 18.70
C LEU A 277 26.20 16.24 18.23
N THR A 278 27.44 15.87 18.55
CA THR A 278 28.05 14.59 18.15
C THR A 278 28.14 13.58 19.29
N GLN A 279 28.21 14.06 20.54
CA GLN A 279 28.43 13.20 21.71
C GLN A 279 27.78 13.79 22.97
N ILE A 280 27.18 12.91 23.76
CA ILE A 280 26.65 13.19 25.10
C ILE A 280 27.34 12.25 26.09
N VAL A 281 28.29 12.77 26.88
CA VAL A 281 29.06 11.96 27.81
C VAL A 281 28.31 11.79 29.13
N GLY A 282 28.23 10.54 29.62
CA GLY A 282 27.53 10.18 30.85
C GLY A 282 26.04 9.84 30.68
N VAL A 283 25.51 9.78 29.44
CA VAL A 283 24.09 9.50 29.15
C VAL A 283 23.61 8.14 29.69
N THR A 284 24.50 7.15 29.78
CA THR A 284 24.20 5.81 30.33
C THR A 284 24.10 5.79 31.85
N ALA A 285 24.65 6.79 32.55
CA ALA A 285 24.60 6.89 34.01
C ALA A 285 23.32 7.60 34.52
N TRP A 286 22.46 8.07 33.61
CA TRP A 286 21.22 8.77 33.95
C TRP A 286 20.24 7.88 34.71
N GLN A 287 19.74 8.39 35.84
CA GLN A 287 18.69 7.71 36.60
C GLN A 287 17.32 8.07 36.01
N THR A 288 16.81 7.22 35.12
CA THR A 288 15.58 7.50 34.36
C THR A 288 14.29 6.93 34.98
N ALA A 289 14.38 6.30 36.16
CA ALA A 289 13.28 5.58 36.81
C ALA A 289 12.01 6.41 37.04
N LYS A 290 12.11 7.74 37.20
CA LYS A 290 10.96 8.64 37.42
C LYS A 290 10.52 9.41 36.18
N ILE A 291 11.23 9.27 35.06
CA ILE A 291 10.92 9.99 33.83
C ILE A 291 9.57 9.52 33.32
N GLN A 292 8.67 10.49 33.13
CA GLN A 292 7.35 10.32 32.53
C GLN A 292 7.31 10.86 31.11
N LYS A 293 8.15 11.85 30.77
CA LYS A 293 8.17 12.45 29.42
C LYS A 293 9.60 12.62 28.91
N ALA A 294 9.84 12.11 27.71
CA ALA A 294 11.10 12.23 26.97
C ALA A 294 10.86 12.67 25.51
N ALA A 295 9.72 13.31 25.26
CA ALA A 295 9.34 13.74 23.92
C ALA A 295 10.40 14.65 23.30
N GLY A 296 10.83 14.37 22.07
CA GLY A 296 11.80 15.20 21.34
C GLY A 296 13.19 15.28 21.97
N LEU A 297 13.54 14.42 22.93
CA LEU A 297 14.77 14.52 23.72
C LEU A 297 16.03 14.76 22.87
N PHE A 298 16.17 14.02 21.76
CA PHE A 298 17.28 14.13 20.82
C PHE A 298 16.81 14.55 19.41
N GLY A 299 15.58 15.04 19.27
CA GLY A 299 15.03 15.39 17.96
C GLY A 299 15.89 16.44 17.24
N GLN A 300 16.11 16.27 15.94
CA GLN A 300 16.98 17.11 15.11
C GLN A 300 18.45 17.19 15.59
N CYS A 301 18.91 16.25 16.42
CA CYS A 301 20.34 16.03 16.65
C CYS A 301 20.95 15.27 15.45
N GLU A 302 21.03 15.93 14.30
CA GLU A 302 21.36 15.29 13.00
C GLU A 302 22.73 14.60 13.00
N LYS A 303 23.70 15.13 13.76
CA LYS A 303 25.06 14.59 13.86
C LYS A 303 25.30 13.67 15.07
N LEU A 304 24.27 13.41 15.87
CA LEU A 304 24.42 12.58 17.06
C LEU A 304 24.56 11.11 16.65
N SER A 305 25.61 10.48 17.14
CA SER A 305 25.80 9.03 17.06
C SER A 305 25.89 8.45 18.46
N PHE A 306 25.11 7.40 18.73
CA PHE A 306 25.24 6.64 19.96
C PHE A 306 26.27 5.53 19.79
N THR A 307 27.35 5.57 20.57
CA THR A 307 28.26 4.44 20.75
C THR A 307 27.95 3.63 22.00
N ASP A 308 27.20 4.21 22.94
CA ASP A 308 26.93 3.64 24.26
C ASP A 308 25.61 2.87 24.29
N GLU A 309 25.54 1.79 25.08
CA GLU A 309 24.32 1.00 25.23
C GLU A 309 23.33 1.68 26.20
N LEU A 310 22.09 1.92 25.77
CA LEU A 310 21.04 2.55 26.59
C LEU A 310 20.26 1.54 27.46
N ASN A 311 20.90 0.42 27.83
CA ASN A 311 20.25 -0.69 28.56
C ASN A 311 20.00 -0.37 30.05
N SER A 312 20.68 0.63 30.61
CA SER A 312 20.56 1.06 32.00
C SER A 312 19.31 1.90 32.27
N TRP A 313 18.65 2.36 31.22
CA TRP A 313 17.48 3.22 31.33
C TRP A 313 16.25 2.45 31.83
N GLN A 314 15.67 2.92 32.93
CA GLN A 314 14.49 2.35 33.57
C GLN A 314 13.25 3.16 33.19
N LEU A 315 12.59 2.79 32.09
CA LEU A 315 11.50 3.59 31.48
C LEU A 315 10.09 3.14 31.86
N ALA A 316 9.92 2.32 32.91
CA ALA A 316 8.62 1.77 33.32
C ALA A 316 7.57 2.83 33.72
N ASN A 317 7.97 4.10 33.89
CA ASN A 317 7.05 5.23 34.15
C ASN A 317 6.89 6.18 32.95
N LEU A 318 7.56 5.92 31.83
CA LEU A 318 7.51 6.76 30.63
C LEU A 318 6.11 6.70 30.02
N GLN A 319 5.52 7.87 29.76
CA GLN A 319 4.18 8.07 29.20
C GLN A 319 4.21 8.70 27.81
N ASP A 320 5.32 9.36 27.44
CA ASP A 320 5.47 10.06 26.17
C ASP A 320 6.93 10.03 25.68
N SER A 321 7.18 9.24 24.64
CA SER A 321 8.44 9.17 23.88
C SER A 321 8.33 9.78 22.48
N SER A 322 7.29 10.58 22.21
CA SER A 322 7.06 11.12 20.88
C SER A 322 8.25 11.93 20.38
N TRP A 323 8.63 11.76 19.11
CA TRP A 323 9.76 12.46 18.48
C TRP A 323 11.14 12.30 19.13
N MET A 324 11.32 11.34 20.07
CA MET A 324 12.52 11.23 20.88
C MET A 324 13.83 11.23 20.08
N PHE A 325 13.85 10.58 18.91
CA PHE A 325 14.96 10.52 17.95
C PHE A 325 14.56 11.05 16.57
N TYR A 326 13.58 11.95 16.51
CA TYR A 326 13.16 12.54 15.24
C TYR A 326 14.35 13.14 14.49
N ASP A 327 14.51 12.85 13.20
CA ASP A 327 15.53 13.46 12.33
C ASP A 327 16.98 13.28 12.82
N CYS A 328 17.25 12.20 13.57
CA CYS A 328 18.61 11.80 13.94
C CYS A 328 19.27 11.04 12.77
N LEU A 329 19.85 11.80 11.82
CA LEU A 329 20.30 11.28 10.52
C LEU A 329 21.46 10.26 10.57
N LEU A 330 22.27 10.26 11.63
CA LEU A 330 23.45 9.40 11.75
C LEU A 330 23.25 8.14 12.63
N ILE A 331 22.10 8.00 13.30
CA ILE A 331 21.81 6.80 14.10
C ILE A 331 21.59 5.62 13.15
N ASN A 332 22.51 4.66 13.16
CA ASN A 332 22.45 3.46 12.31
C ASN A 332 21.83 2.24 13.01
N GLU A 333 22.05 2.14 14.33
CA GLU A 333 21.53 1.15 15.26
C GLU A 333 21.45 1.81 16.64
N LEU A 334 20.46 1.42 17.44
CA LEU A 334 20.36 1.81 18.85
C LEU A 334 20.51 0.55 19.70
N THR A 335 21.64 0.43 20.38
CA THR A 335 21.94 -0.71 21.25
C THR A 335 21.32 -0.50 22.64
N GLY A 336 20.88 -1.59 23.27
CA GLY A 336 20.28 -1.56 24.60
C GLY A 336 18.78 -1.21 24.66
N VAL A 337 18.17 -0.65 23.61
CA VAL A 337 16.74 -0.26 23.59
C VAL A 337 15.78 -1.44 23.73
N LYS A 338 16.24 -2.66 23.47
CA LYS A 338 15.48 -3.89 23.73
C LYS A 338 15.15 -4.07 25.21
N ALA A 339 15.87 -3.43 26.14
CA ALA A 339 15.64 -3.52 27.58
C ALA A 339 14.56 -2.55 28.08
N TRP A 340 14.07 -1.65 27.21
CA TRP A 340 13.11 -0.62 27.61
C TRP A 340 11.74 -1.21 27.88
N ASP A 341 11.23 -0.93 29.09
CA ASP A 341 9.85 -1.17 29.46
C ASP A 341 9.01 0.06 29.08
N LEU A 342 8.26 -0.03 27.99
CA LEU A 342 7.36 1.03 27.50
C LEU A 342 5.91 0.79 27.94
N SER A 343 5.69 0.00 28.99
CA SER A 343 4.36 -0.44 29.45
C SER A 343 3.38 0.68 29.78
N GLN A 344 3.89 1.86 30.09
CA GLN A 344 3.12 3.05 30.41
C GLN A 344 3.10 4.09 29.30
N ASP A 345 3.81 3.85 28.19
CA ASP A 345 3.94 4.83 27.11
C ASP A 345 2.64 4.91 26.31
N GLU A 346 2.05 6.10 26.27
CA GLU A 346 0.79 6.36 25.60
C GLU A 346 1.00 6.91 24.18
N ASN A 347 2.18 7.49 23.90
CA ASN A 347 2.44 8.26 22.70
C ASN A 347 3.87 8.08 22.17
N LEU A 348 3.99 7.24 21.13
CA LEU A 348 5.25 6.96 20.42
C LEU A 348 5.31 7.67 19.06
N TYR A 349 4.48 8.72 18.88
CA TYR A 349 4.37 9.46 17.63
C TYR A 349 5.73 9.91 17.11
N GLY A 350 6.10 9.50 15.89
CA GLY A 350 7.32 9.96 15.24
C GLY A 350 8.63 9.63 15.98
N MET A 351 8.65 8.68 16.91
CA MET A 351 9.81 8.41 17.77
C MET A 351 11.14 8.28 17.03
N PHE A 352 11.16 7.63 15.86
CA PHE A 352 12.32 7.48 14.97
C PHE A 352 12.09 8.10 13.59
N ALA A 353 11.06 8.93 13.42
CA ALA A 353 10.78 9.52 12.11
C ALA A 353 12.02 10.26 11.56
N GLN A 354 12.28 10.10 10.27
CA GLN A 354 13.44 10.66 9.56
C GLN A 354 14.81 10.17 10.05
N CYS A 355 14.91 9.09 10.83
CA CYS A 355 16.18 8.40 11.09
C CYS A 355 16.67 7.67 9.82
N GLN A 356 17.17 8.41 8.83
CA GLN A 356 17.46 7.88 7.48
C GLN A 356 18.62 6.87 7.43
N SER A 357 19.49 6.85 8.45
CA SER A 357 20.56 5.85 8.57
C SER A 357 20.18 4.60 9.34
N LEU A 358 19.03 4.60 10.03
CA LEU A 358 18.62 3.50 10.90
C LEU A 358 18.37 2.24 10.08
N THR A 359 19.10 1.18 10.39
CA THR A 359 19.01 -0.10 9.66
C THR A 359 18.20 -1.14 10.41
N LYS A 360 18.21 -1.08 11.74
CA LYS A 360 17.59 -2.08 12.61
C LYS A 360 17.24 -1.48 13.97
N VAL A 361 16.13 -1.93 14.54
CA VAL A 361 15.77 -1.71 15.96
C VAL A 361 15.35 -3.03 16.58
N ASP A 362 15.93 -3.36 17.74
CA ASP A 362 15.52 -4.53 18.51
C ASP A 362 14.48 -4.14 19.58
N THR A 363 13.23 -4.62 19.41
CA THR A 363 12.09 -4.27 20.26
C THR A 363 11.61 -5.44 21.13
N SER A 364 12.47 -6.45 21.35
CA SER A 364 12.08 -7.74 21.95
C SER A 364 11.35 -7.68 23.30
N ASN A 365 11.60 -6.68 24.16
CA ASN A 365 10.88 -6.55 25.44
C ASN A 365 9.88 -5.39 25.48
N TRP A 366 9.63 -4.71 24.36
CA TRP A 366 8.70 -3.59 24.37
C TRP A 366 7.27 -4.04 24.70
N GLN A 367 6.70 -3.40 25.71
CA GLN A 367 5.32 -3.62 26.16
C GLN A 367 4.50 -2.39 25.78
N LEU A 368 3.65 -2.46 24.76
CA LEU A 368 2.94 -1.29 24.21
C LEU A 368 1.45 -1.22 24.57
N GLN A 369 1.00 -1.92 25.62
CA GLN A 369 -0.44 -2.06 25.91
C GLN A 369 -1.17 -0.76 26.26
N ARG A 370 -0.45 0.32 26.60
CA ARG A 370 -1.04 1.65 26.83
C ARG A 370 -0.87 2.60 25.64
N ALA A 371 -0.15 2.19 24.59
CA ALA A 371 0.07 3.03 23.42
C ALA A 371 -1.26 3.32 22.72
N THR A 372 -1.59 4.60 22.59
CA THR A 372 -2.78 5.08 21.88
C THR A 372 -2.44 5.65 20.50
N ASN A 373 -1.22 6.18 20.34
CA ASN A 373 -0.73 6.77 19.12
C ASN A 373 0.69 6.25 18.78
N VAL A 374 0.79 5.55 17.64
CA VAL A 374 2.06 5.06 17.06
C VAL A 374 2.27 5.61 15.64
N SER A 375 1.54 6.66 15.28
CA SER A 375 1.63 7.25 13.95
C SER A 375 3.03 7.81 13.68
N LYS A 376 3.47 7.73 12.42
CA LYS A 376 4.80 8.16 11.96
C LYS A 376 6.01 7.53 12.67
N MET A 377 5.86 6.54 13.55
CA MET A 377 6.94 6.05 14.42
C MET A 377 8.27 5.79 13.70
N PHE A 378 8.23 5.23 12.48
CA PHE A 378 9.39 4.96 11.63
C PHE A 378 9.33 5.70 10.28
N GLN A 379 8.47 6.72 10.13
CA GLN A 379 8.30 7.43 8.86
C GLN A 379 9.65 7.92 8.31
N GLY A 380 9.97 7.64 7.05
CA GLY A 380 11.19 8.11 6.41
C GLY A 380 12.48 7.40 6.85
N CYS A 381 12.40 6.31 7.63
CA CYS A 381 13.55 5.45 7.93
C CYS A 381 13.94 4.63 6.69
N SER A 382 14.45 5.31 5.66
CA SER A 382 14.63 4.75 4.31
C SER A 382 15.61 3.57 4.23
N LYS A 383 16.50 3.41 5.20
CA LYS A 383 17.44 2.27 5.31
C LYS A 383 17.00 1.19 6.29
N LEU A 384 15.84 1.32 6.95
CA LEU A 384 15.36 0.34 7.92
C LEU A 384 15.07 -0.98 7.21
N LEU A 385 15.81 -2.03 7.56
CA LEU A 385 15.67 -3.37 7.00
C LEU A 385 14.69 -4.23 7.81
N GLN A 386 14.67 -4.03 9.13
CA GLN A 386 13.92 -4.87 10.07
C GLN A 386 13.60 -4.13 11.38
N VAL A 387 12.39 -4.38 11.91
CA VAL A 387 12.05 -4.17 13.31
C VAL A 387 11.97 -5.53 13.99
N VAL A 388 12.93 -5.86 14.86
CA VAL A 388 12.99 -7.19 15.49
C VAL A 388 11.90 -7.31 16.54
N ALA A 389 11.19 -8.44 16.51
CA ALA A 389 10.14 -8.81 17.45
C ALA A 389 8.92 -7.87 17.46
N SER A 390 8.65 -7.16 16.37
CA SER A 390 7.43 -6.35 16.20
C SER A 390 6.14 -7.15 16.40
N GLY A 391 6.18 -8.45 16.11
CA GLY A 391 5.05 -9.36 16.33
C GLY A 391 4.64 -9.54 17.79
N ALA A 392 5.49 -9.17 18.77
CA ALA A 392 5.16 -9.26 20.19
C ALA A 392 4.40 -8.04 20.74
N TRP A 393 4.22 -6.99 19.94
CA TRP A 393 3.59 -5.75 20.39
C TRP A 393 2.11 -5.93 20.73
N LYS A 394 1.71 -5.43 21.90
CA LYS A 394 0.32 -5.37 22.35
C LYS A 394 -0.27 -4.01 22.01
N LEU A 395 -1.03 -3.90 20.92
CA LEU A 395 -1.52 -2.61 20.39
C LEU A 395 -3.04 -2.38 20.61
N SER A 396 -3.63 -2.99 21.64
CA SER A 396 -5.10 -2.99 21.81
C SER A 396 -5.73 -1.61 22.01
N GLU A 397 -4.98 -0.64 22.52
CA GLU A 397 -5.45 0.73 22.75
C GLU A 397 -5.09 1.69 21.60
N VAL A 398 -4.37 1.23 20.57
CA VAL A 398 -3.97 2.07 19.45
C VAL A 398 -5.20 2.51 18.66
N THR A 399 -5.36 3.82 18.51
CA THR A 399 -6.39 4.44 17.69
C THR A 399 -5.85 5.02 16.38
N ASN A 400 -4.54 5.29 16.32
CA ASN A 400 -3.87 5.89 15.16
C ASN A 400 -2.48 5.27 14.90
N ASN A 401 -2.30 4.70 13.71
CA ASN A 401 -1.01 4.22 13.19
C ASN A 401 -0.70 4.83 11.80
N ALA A 402 -1.33 5.95 11.46
CA ALA A 402 -1.14 6.60 10.16
C ALA A 402 0.35 6.88 9.92
N ASN A 403 0.82 6.63 8.70
CA ASN A 403 2.21 6.86 8.28
C ASN A 403 3.28 6.09 9.09
N MET A 404 2.94 5.07 9.89
CA MET A 404 3.88 4.42 10.82
C MET A 404 5.19 3.95 10.15
N PHE A 405 5.11 3.34 8.96
CA PHE A 405 6.24 2.91 8.14
C PHE A 405 6.31 3.62 6.80
N ASN A 406 5.67 4.79 6.67
CA ASN A 406 5.69 5.57 5.44
C ASN A 406 7.15 5.83 4.99
N ASP A 407 7.48 5.54 3.74
CA ASP A 407 8.81 5.67 3.11
C ASP A 407 9.93 4.86 3.80
N CYS A 408 9.60 3.78 4.52
CA CYS A 408 10.54 2.72 4.92
C CYS A 408 10.95 1.85 3.70
N SER A 409 11.51 2.49 2.68
CA SER A 409 11.72 1.90 1.35
C SER A 409 12.64 0.67 1.32
N SER A 410 13.47 0.47 2.33
CA SER A 410 14.34 -0.71 2.47
C SER A 410 13.77 -1.84 3.33
N LEU A 411 12.60 -1.66 3.96
CA LEU A 411 12.01 -2.67 4.85
C LEU A 411 11.64 -3.91 4.05
N GLU A 412 12.21 -5.07 4.39
CA GLU A 412 12.02 -6.30 3.61
C GLU A 412 10.92 -7.18 4.20
N SER A 413 10.86 -7.26 5.53
CA SER A 413 9.88 -8.07 6.27
C SER A 413 9.41 -7.37 7.54
N LEU A 414 8.16 -7.64 7.92
CA LEU A 414 7.59 -7.18 9.19
C LEU A 414 6.62 -8.23 9.75
N ASP A 415 6.76 -8.55 11.03
CA ASP A 415 5.84 -9.42 11.75
C ASP A 415 4.76 -8.60 12.46
N VAL A 416 3.50 -8.83 12.12
CA VAL A 416 2.32 -8.18 12.71
C VAL A 416 1.37 -9.20 13.37
N SER A 417 1.83 -10.41 13.65
CA SER A 417 0.96 -11.56 13.99
C SER A 417 0.10 -11.38 15.27
N ASN A 418 0.58 -10.63 16.26
CA ASN A 418 -0.19 -10.35 17.49
C ASN A 418 -0.76 -8.91 17.56
N TRP A 419 -0.76 -8.16 16.46
CA TRP A 419 -1.28 -6.81 16.44
C TRP A 419 -2.81 -6.81 16.56
N ASN A 420 -3.30 -6.57 17.77
CA ASN A 420 -4.72 -6.34 18.03
C ASN A 420 -5.06 -4.86 17.78
N LEU A 421 -5.52 -4.53 16.59
CA LEU A 421 -5.86 -3.14 16.18
C LEU A 421 -7.37 -2.86 16.26
N SER A 422 -8.08 -3.51 17.19
CA SER A 422 -9.55 -3.43 17.28
C SER A 422 -10.08 -2.02 17.55
N ASN A 423 -9.24 -1.14 18.13
CA ASN A 423 -9.57 0.26 18.39
C ASN A 423 -9.06 1.24 17.31
N LEU A 424 -8.35 0.75 16.30
CA LEU A 424 -7.77 1.58 15.25
C LEU A 424 -8.85 2.27 14.43
N VAL A 425 -8.72 3.59 14.23
CA VAL A 425 -9.63 4.41 13.43
C VAL A 425 -8.98 4.83 12.12
N ASP A 426 -7.71 5.25 12.16
CA ASP A 426 -6.96 5.76 11.01
C ASP A 426 -5.68 4.97 10.75
N SER A 427 -5.56 4.42 9.54
CA SER A 427 -4.40 3.70 9.03
C SER A 427 -3.87 4.24 7.70
N ASN A 428 -4.16 5.52 7.40
CA ASN A 428 -3.67 6.21 6.21
C ASN A 428 -2.15 6.06 6.04
N ARG A 429 -1.70 5.67 4.84
CA ARG A 429 -0.27 5.58 4.47
C ARG A 429 0.60 4.72 5.41
N ALA A 430 0.03 3.81 6.19
CA ALA A 430 0.79 3.06 7.21
C ALA A 430 2.03 2.34 6.64
N PHE A 431 1.96 1.84 5.40
CA PHE A 431 3.05 1.19 4.66
C PHE A 431 3.32 1.87 3.29
N PHE A 432 2.94 3.14 3.13
CA PHE A 432 3.21 3.88 1.89
C PHE A 432 4.71 3.84 1.56
N GLY A 433 5.09 3.58 0.32
CA GLY A 433 6.49 3.64 -0.11
C GLY A 433 7.40 2.52 0.44
N CYS A 434 6.85 1.51 1.11
CA CYS A 434 7.58 0.31 1.56
C CYS A 434 7.96 -0.60 0.38
N SER A 435 8.76 -0.08 -0.55
CA SER A 435 8.94 -0.65 -1.89
C SER A 435 9.63 -2.02 -1.93
N LYS A 436 10.38 -2.38 -0.89
CA LYS A 436 11.04 -3.69 -0.74
C LYS A 436 10.29 -4.68 0.17
N LEU A 437 9.17 -4.27 0.77
CA LEU A 437 8.40 -5.13 1.67
C LEU A 437 7.84 -6.29 0.86
N ASN A 438 8.37 -7.48 1.11
CA ASN A 438 8.00 -8.71 0.41
C ASN A 438 7.33 -9.74 1.32
N ASP A 439 7.38 -9.52 2.64
CA ASP A 439 6.77 -10.39 3.63
C ASP A 439 6.15 -9.59 4.78
N LEU A 440 4.81 -9.61 4.88
CA LEU A 440 4.05 -9.03 6.00
C LEU A 440 3.42 -10.17 6.80
N GLN A 441 4.19 -10.75 7.71
CA GLN A 441 3.81 -11.95 8.44
C GLN A 441 2.63 -11.66 9.37
N GLY A 442 1.62 -12.51 9.31
CA GLY A 442 0.46 -12.39 10.17
C GLY A 442 -0.55 -11.30 9.77
N SER A 443 -0.45 -10.74 8.56
CA SER A 443 -1.43 -9.75 8.06
C SER A 443 -2.88 -10.23 8.16
N GLY A 444 -3.11 -11.54 8.01
CA GLY A 444 -4.41 -12.17 8.15
C GLY A 444 -4.96 -12.20 9.58
N GLN A 445 -4.16 -11.94 10.62
CA GLN A 445 -4.60 -11.91 12.02
C GLN A 445 -4.98 -10.51 12.51
N LEU A 446 -4.76 -9.47 11.69
CA LEU A 446 -5.10 -8.09 12.03
C LEU A 446 -6.61 -7.94 12.30
N LYS A 447 -6.94 -7.40 13.47
CA LYS A 447 -8.32 -7.06 13.85
C LYS A 447 -8.58 -5.59 13.57
N LEU A 448 -9.34 -5.26 12.52
CA LEU A 448 -9.54 -3.88 12.04
C LEU A 448 -10.98 -3.36 12.25
N LEU A 449 -11.55 -3.52 13.44
CA LEU A 449 -13.00 -3.36 13.69
C LEU A 449 -13.54 -1.93 13.48
N LYS A 450 -12.75 -0.91 13.84
CA LYS A 450 -13.18 0.50 13.87
C LYS A 450 -12.57 1.36 12.77
N VAL A 451 -11.78 0.75 11.88
CA VAL A 451 -11.05 1.50 10.85
C VAL A 451 -12.04 2.16 9.89
N THR A 452 -11.87 3.47 9.68
CA THR A 452 -12.68 4.26 8.74
C THR A 452 -11.87 4.80 7.56
N ASN A 453 -10.53 4.82 7.67
CA ASN A 453 -9.61 5.35 6.66
C ASN A 453 -8.40 4.42 6.44
N THR A 454 -8.24 3.90 5.22
CA THR A 454 -7.05 3.14 4.78
C THR A 454 -6.45 3.71 3.50
N ARG A 455 -6.68 5.00 3.22
CA ARG A 455 -6.16 5.67 2.03
C ARG A 455 -4.66 5.48 1.92
N GLU A 456 -4.19 5.07 0.74
CA GLU A 456 -2.77 4.90 0.41
C GLU A 456 -2.00 3.92 1.33
N MET A 457 -2.69 3.06 2.09
CA MET A 457 -2.07 2.24 3.14
C MET A 457 -0.91 1.37 2.64
N PHE A 458 -1.03 0.77 1.45
CA PHE A 458 0.00 -0.06 0.81
C PHE A 458 0.48 0.53 -0.52
N SER A 459 0.20 1.80 -0.81
CA SER A 459 0.67 2.43 -2.05
C SER A 459 2.19 2.31 -2.18
N ASP A 460 2.67 2.00 -3.38
CA ASP A 460 4.08 1.76 -3.71
C ASP A 460 4.74 0.57 -2.98
N CYS A 461 3.98 -0.37 -2.39
CA CYS A 461 4.47 -1.67 -1.91
C CYS A 461 4.82 -2.61 -3.09
N ARG A 462 5.77 -2.20 -3.92
CA ARG A 462 6.09 -2.81 -5.22
C ARG A 462 6.58 -4.25 -5.14
N ALA A 463 7.18 -4.66 -4.03
CA ALA A 463 7.73 -6.01 -3.84
C ALA A 463 6.73 -7.03 -3.28
N LEU A 464 5.60 -6.60 -2.70
CA LEU A 464 4.67 -7.46 -1.97
C LEU A 464 3.94 -8.43 -2.92
N PRO A 465 4.16 -9.76 -2.83
CA PRO A 465 3.59 -10.71 -3.79
C PRO A 465 2.15 -11.12 -3.46
N LYS A 466 1.82 -11.21 -2.16
CA LYS A 466 0.52 -11.63 -1.63
C LYS A 466 0.24 -10.87 -0.35
N LEU A 467 -1.05 -10.69 -0.04
CA LEU A 467 -1.49 -10.13 1.23
C LEU A 467 -2.66 -10.93 1.77
N ASP A 468 -2.54 -11.43 3.00
CA ASP A 468 -3.65 -12.11 3.68
C ASP A 468 -4.54 -11.08 4.37
N VAL A 469 -5.80 -11.03 3.95
CA VAL A 469 -6.86 -10.15 4.45
C VAL A 469 -8.01 -10.94 5.07
N SER A 470 -7.82 -12.23 5.34
CA SER A 470 -8.88 -13.19 5.71
C SER A 470 -9.72 -12.79 6.93
N ASN A 471 -9.16 -12.07 7.90
CA ASN A 471 -9.89 -11.63 9.10
C ASN A 471 -10.08 -10.11 9.19
N TRP A 472 -9.86 -9.39 8.08
CA TRP A 472 -10.06 -7.94 8.06
C TRP A 472 -11.56 -7.62 8.12
N GLN A 473 -11.96 -6.85 9.13
CA GLN A 473 -13.36 -6.47 9.37
C GLN A 473 -13.58 -5.01 9.02
N LEU A 474 -13.77 -4.72 7.72
CA LEU A 474 -13.76 -3.35 7.17
C LEU A 474 -15.16 -2.75 6.95
N SER A 475 -16.18 -3.16 7.72
CA SER A 475 -17.57 -2.72 7.51
C SER A 475 -17.79 -1.21 7.71
N ASN A 476 -16.91 -0.55 8.47
CA ASN A 476 -16.94 0.90 8.76
C ASN A 476 -16.09 1.73 7.78
N LEU A 477 -15.34 1.08 6.89
CA LEU A 477 -14.44 1.74 5.95
C LEU A 477 -15.23 2.52 4.89
N ASN A 478 -14.93 3.81 4.71
CA ASN A 478 -15.62 4.67 3.75
C ASN A 478 -14.74 5.09 2.55
N ASP A 479 -13.41 5.05 2.71
CA ASP A 479 -12.41 5.48 1.71
C ASP A 479 -11.25 4.47 1.63
N THR A 480 -11.06 3.89 0.42
CA THR A 480 -9.94 2.99 0.06
C THR A 480 -9.05 3.58 -1.03
N SER A 481 -9.08 4.90 -1.20
CA SER A 481 -8.44 5.55 -2.33
C SER A 481 -6.94 5.25 -2.34
N PHE A 482 -6.42 4.86 -3.50
CA PHE A 482 -5.01 4.51 -3.73
C PHE A 482 -4.45 3.42 -2.79
N MET A 483 -5.30 2.64 -2.11
CA MET A 483 -4.84 1.71 -1.06
C MET A 483 -3.74 0.75 -1.52
N PHE A 484 -3.82 0.25 -2.75
CA PHE A 484 -2.84 -0.64 -3.39
C PHE A 484 -2.23 -0.01 -4.65
N PHE A 485 -2.21 1.32 -4.76
CA PHE A 485 -1.62 2.00 -5.91
C PHE A 485 -0.16 1.55 -6.13
N ASP A 486 0.19 1.21 -7.36
CA ASP A 486 1.50 0.74 -7.79
C ASP A 486 2.07 -0.47 -7.02
N CYS A 487 1.21 -1.34 -6.48
CA CYS A 487 1.59 -2.66 -5.92
C CYS A 487 1.90 -3.67 -7.04
N LYS A 488 2.96 -3.42 -7.81
CA LYS A 488 3.27 -4.15 -9.05
C LYS A 488 3.39 -5.66 -8.89
N ASN A 489 3.95 -6.16 -7.80
CA ASN A 489 4.10 -7.61 -7.59
C ASN A 489 2.89 -8.29 -6.95
N LEU A 490 1.87 -7.55 -6.53
CA LEU A 490 0.71 -8.14 -5.87
C LEU A 490 -0.06 -9.05 -6.85
N THR A 491 -0.10 -10.34 -6.54
CA THR A 491 -0.76 -11.37 -7.36
C THR A 491 -2.11 -11.81 -6.81
N GLU A 492 -2.28 -11.72 -5.48
CA GLU A 492 -3.41 -12.31 -4.76
C GLU A 492 -3.67 -11.60 -3.43
N LEU A 493 -4.96 -11.37 -3.14
CA LEU A 493 -5.47 -11.06 -1.80
C LEU A 493 -6.08 -12.34 -1.20
N ILE A 494 -5.40 -12.96 -0.23
CA ILE A 494 -5.87 -14.19 0.40
C ILE A 494 -7.05 -13.85 1.32
N GLY A 495 -8.17 -14.56 1.17
CA GLY A 495 -9.41 -14.27 1.91
C GLY A 495 -10.22 -13.10 1.34
N ASN A 496 -9.97 -12.71 0.09
CA ASN A 496 -10.73 -11.68 -0.63
C ASN A 496 -12.26 -11.86 -0.57
N ASP A 497 -12.75 -13.10 -0.54
CA ASP A 497 -14.17 -13.47 -0.45
C ASP A 497 -14.81 -13.17 0.93
N LYS A 498 -13.97 -12.93 1.94
CA LYS A 498 -14.39 -12.58 3.31
C LYS A 498 -14.51 -11.09 3.55
N LEU A 499 -13.99 -10.25 2.65
CA LEU A 499 -14.08 -8.80 2.79
C LEU A 499 -15.54 -8.33 2.75
N ARG A 500 -15.89 -7.44 3.69
CA ARG A 500 -17.18 -6.74 3.76
C ARG A 500 -16.89 -5.24 3.84
N LEU A 501 -17.41 -4.50 2.86
CA LEU A 501 -17.11 -3.09 2.62
C LEU A 501 -18.40 -2.26 2.65
N ASP A 502 -19.27 -2.55 3.62
CA ASP A 502 -20.68 -2.11 3.68
C ASP A 502 -20.88 -0.58 3.73
N SER A 503 -19.84 0.17 4.09
CA SER A 503 -19.85 1.63 4.19
C SER A 503 -19.01 2.32 3.12
N LEU A 504 -18.41 1.56 2.20
CA LEU A 504 -17.47 2.09 1.22
C LEU A 504 -18.16 3.04 0.25
N THR A 505 -17.66 4.28 0.15
CA THR A 505 -18.18 5.30 -0.76
C THR A 505 -17.20 5.63 -1.88
N THR A 506 -15.90 5.48 -1.65
CA THR A 506 -14.87 5.69 -2.67
C THR A 506 -13.81 4.58 -2.66
N ALA A 507 -13.50 4.09 -3.86
CA ALA A 507 -12.42 3.17 -4.20
C ALA A 507 -11.55 3.75 -5.32
N GLU A 508 -11.41 5.09 -5.32
CA GLU A 508 -10.63 5.79 -6.32
C GLU A 508 -9.20 5.25 -6.40
N ALA A 509 -8.79 4.86 -7.60
CA ALA A 509 -7.43 4.41 -7.88
C ALA A 509 -6.93 3.25 -7.00
N MET A 510 -7.84 2.46 -6.40
CA MET A 510 -7.49 1.48 -5.37
C MET A 510 -6.43 0.47 -5.80
N PHE A 511 -6.49 -0.01 -7.05
CA PHE A 511 -5.56 -1.01 -7.61
C PHE A 511 -4.76 -0.49 -8.82
N VAL A 512 -4.63 0.83 -8.98
CA VAL A 512 -3.93 1.40 -10.14
C VAL A 512 -2.51 0.84 -10.23
N TYR A 513 -2.10 0.39 -11.42
CA TYR A 513 -0.80 -0.22 -11.70
C TYR A 513 -0.45 -1.46 -10.87
N CYS A 514 -1.44 -2.16 -10.30
CA CYS A 514 -1.31 -3.55 -9.83
C CYS A 514 -1.15 -4.52 -11.02
N THR A 515 -0.04 -4.44 -11.75
CA THR A 515 0.12 -5.10 -13.06
C THR A 515 0.07 -6.64 -13.00
N ASN A 516 0.34 -7.24 -11.83
CA ASN A 516 0.35 -8.69 -11.65
C ASN A 516 -0.92 -9.29 -11.03
N ILE A 517 -1.87 -8.47 -10.55
CA ILE A 517 -3.11 -8.99 -9.97
C ILE A 517 -3.94 -9.62 -11.09
N ASN A 518 -4.29 -10.90 -10.93
CA ASN A 518 -5.03 -11.65 -11.94
C ASN A 518 -6.35 -12.20 -11.41
N ASN A 519 -6.48 -12.34 -10.10
CA ASN A 519 -7.68 -12.83 -9.44
C ASN A 519 -8.12 -11.81 -8.37
N LEU A 520 -9.25 -11.16 -8.61
CA LEU A 520 -9.91 -10.26 -7.68
C LEU A 520 -11.42 -10.40 -7.86
N SER A 521 -12.06 -11.20 -7.01
CA SER A 521 -13.50 -11.43 -7.09
C SER A 521 -14.25 -10.45 -6.19
N LEU A 522 -15.00 -9.54 -6.80
CA LEU A 522 -15.75 -8.51 -6.07
C LEU A 522 -17.17 -8.95 -5.72
N ASP A 523 -17.61 -10.14 -6.15
CA ASP A 523 -18.97 -10.66 -6.00
C ASP A 523 -19.43 -10.80 -4.53
N LYS A 524 -18.47 -10.88 -3.59
CA LYS A 524 -18.73 -10.93 -2.15
C LYS A 524 -18.55 -9.60 -1.44
N TRP A 525 -18.08 -8.57 -2.14
CA TRP A 525 -17.96 -7.22 -1.58
C TRP A 525 -19.33 -6.56 -1.61
N ASN A 526 -19.82 -6.10 -0.46
CA ASN A 526 -21.04 -5.28 -0.42
C ASN A 526 -20.70 -3.84 -0.83
N LEU A 527 -20.85 -3.53 -2.12
CA LEU A 527 -20.48 -2.23 -2.71
C LEU A 527 -21.69 -1.36 -3.04
N THR A 528 -22.84 -1.62 -2.40
CA THR A 528 -24.11 -0.91 -2.66
C THR A 528 -24.05 0.60 -2.38
N LYS A 529 -23.10 1.05 -1.56
CA LYS A 529 -22.86 2.48 -1.26
C LYS A 529 -21.71 3.11 -2.05
N LEU A 530 -21.01 2.33 -2.89
CA LEU A 530 -19.88 2.83 -3.66
C LEU A 530 -20.36 3.86 -4.68
N LYS A 531 -19.81 5.07 -4.61
CA LYS A 531 -20.13 6.21 -5.47
C LYS A 531 -18.99 6.59 -6.41
N ILE A 532 -17.74 6.37 -6.01
CA ILE A 532 -16.56 6.75 -6.76
C ILE A 532 -15.67 5.52 -6.94
N ALA A 533 -15.48 5.11 -8.19
CA ALA A 533 -14.58 4.04 -8.61
C ALA A 533 -13.55 4.52 -9.65
N ARG A 534 -13.34 5.84 -9.79
CA ARG A 534 -12.43 6.43 -10.77
C ARG A 534 -11.08 5.72 -10.76
N ALA A 535 -10.61 5.31 -11.93
CA ALA A 535 -9.34 4.60 -12.14
C ALA A 535 -9.14 3.32 -11.30
N MET A 536 -10.18 2.75 -10.68
CA MET A 536 -10.02 1.67 -9.67
C MET A 536 -9.12 0.51 -10.13
N PHE A 537 -9.18 0.12 -11.41
CA PHE A 537 -8.36 -0.96 -11.98
C PHE A 537 -7.40 -0.47 -13.08
N GLN A 538 -7.14 0.82 -13.22
CA GLN A 538 -6.29 1.34 -14.30
C GLN A 538 -4.92 0.64 -14.29
N GLY A 539 -4.47 0.11 -15.42
CA GLY A 539 -3.19 -0.59 -15.53
C GLY A 539 -3.11 -1.94 -14.81
N CYS A 540 -4.23 -2.53 -14.35
CA CYS A 540 -4.29 -3.93 -13.90
C CYS A 540 -4.18 -4.88 -15.11
N GLU A 541 -3.00 -4.99 -15.70
CA GLU A 541 -2.81 -5.62 -17.01
C GLU A 541 -3.17 -7.12 -17.03
N LYS A 542 -3.08 -7.81 -15.89
CA LYS A 542 -3.38 -9.25 -15.75
C LYS A 542 -4.78 -9.57 -15.26
N LEU A 543 -5.58 -8.59 -14.86
CA LEU A 543 -6.93 -8.80 -14.33
C LEU A 543 -7.85 -9.33 -15.44
N THR A 544 -8.50 -10.48 -15.20
CA THR A 544 -9.30 -11.17 -16.24
C THR A 544 -10.81 -11.03 -16.08
N SER A 545 -11.28 -10.76 -14.85
CA SER A 545 -12.71 -10.67 -14.53
C SER A 545 -12.95 -9.56 -13.52
N VAL A 546 -14.03 -8.80 -13.71
CA VAL A 546 -14.53 -7.82 -12.74
C VAL A 546 -16.04 -8.00 -12.60
N ASP A 547 -16.52 -8.02 -11.35
CA ASP A 547 -17.95 -8.07 -11.03
C ASP A 547 -18.38 -6.78 -10.31
N LEU A 548 -19.11 -5.90 -11.01
CA LEU A 548 -19.70 -4.70 -10.43
C LEU A 548 -21.20 -4.85 -10.22
N GLY A 549 -21.75 -6.08 -10.28
CA GLY A 549 -23.18 -6.38 -10.24
C GLY A 549 -23.93 -5.82 -9.03
N ASN A 550 -23.23 -5.61 -7.92
CA ASN A 550 -23.79 -5.12 -6.66
C ASN A 550 -23.26 -3.73 -6.27
N THR A 551 -23.12 -2.84 -7.26
CA THR A 551 -22.66 -1.45 -7.07
C THR A 551 -23.75 -0.43 -7.44
N SER A 552 -23.64 0.77 -6.88
CA SER A 552 -24.55 1.90 -7.16
C SER A 552 -23.82 3.10 -7.78
N LEU A 553 -23.02 2.86 -8.83
CA LEU A 553 -22.21 3.87 -9.49
C LEU A 553 -23.04 4.80 -10.38
N SER A 554 -22.76 6.10 -10.34
CA SER A 554 -23.30 7.09 -11.30
C SER A 554 -22.42 7.19 -12.56
N ALA A 555 -23.02 7.47 -13.72
CA ALA A 555 -22.30 7.70 -14.97
C ALA A 555 -21.67 9.11 -15.05
N ASP A 556 -21.46 9.81 -13.92
CA ASP A 556 -20.74 11.07 -13.95
C ASP A 556 -19.23 10.86 -14.12
N HIS A 557 -18.54 11.89 -14.62
CA HIS A 557 -17.09 11.84 -14.85
C HIS A 557 -16.28 11.67 -13.56
N THR A 558 -16.82 12.11 -12.42
CA THR A 558 -16.17 11.98 -11.11
C THR A 558 -16.21 10.55 -10.56
N SER A 559 -17.17 9.74 -10.99
CA SER A 559 -17.45 8.41 -10.45
C SER A 559 -16.73 7.29 -11.21
N THR A 560 -16.77 7.30 -12.54
CA THR A 560 -16.41 6.10 -13.34
C THR A 560 -15.38 6.28 -14.44
N SER A 561 -14.68 7.43 -14.52
CA SER A 561 -13.62 7.58 -15.53
C SER A 561 -12.46 6.61 -15.27
N ASP A 562 -11.87 6.09 -16.34
CA ASP A 562 -10.65 5.29 -16.36
C ASP A 562 -10.64 3.98 -15.55
N ILE A 563 -11.80 3.51 -15.06
CA ILE A 563 -11.91 2.27 -14.26
C ILE A 563 -11.10 1.14 -14.91
N PHE A 564 -11.24 0.97 -16.23
CA PHE A 564 -10.68 -0.14 -17.00
C PHE A 564 -9.55 0.29 -17.96
N THR A 565 -9.05 1.53 -17.86
CA THR A 565 -7.96 1.99 -18.73
C THR A 565 -6.74 1.09 -18.54
N ASP A 566 -6.18 0.55 -19.63
CA ASP A 566 -5.07 -0.41 -19.61
C ASP A 566 -5.29 -1.74 -18.85
N THR A 567 -6.55 -2.13 -18.56
CA THR A 567 -6.88 -3.51 -18.12
C THR A 567 -6.90 -4.49 -19.29
N LYS A 568 -5.73 -4.73 -19.87
CA LYS A 568 -5.58 -5.40 -21.18
C LYS A 568 -6.21 -6.80 -21.23
N ARG A 569 -6.23 -7.55 -20.12
CA ARG A 569 -6.74 -8.93 -20.08
C ARG A 569 -8.18 -9.08 -19.59
N LEU A 570 -8.88 -7.98 -19.32
CA LEU A 570 -10.24 -8.04 -18.81
C LEU A 570 -11.17 -8.65 -19.85
N SER A 571 -11.63 -9.88 -19.58
CA SER A 571 -12.40 -10.72 -20.53
C SER A 571 -13.79 -11.09 -20.04
N ARG A 572 -14.09 -10.82 -18.77
CA ARG A 572 -15.40 -11.00 -18.13
C ARG A 572 -15.77 -9.76 -17.33
N LEU A 573 -16.98 -9.25 -17.52
CA LEU A 573 -17.49 -8.06 -16.84
C LEU A 573 -18.95 -8.31 -16.43
N VAL A 574 -19.29 -8.09 -15.16
CA VAL A 574 -20.68 -8.09 -14.69
C VAL A 574 -21.07 -6.68 -14.31
N LEU A 575 -22.21 -6.20 -14.81
CA LEU A 575 -22.76 -4.88 -14.49
C LEU A 575 -24.15 -5.05 -13.86
N GLY A 576 -24.42 -4.32 -12.79
CA GLY A 576 -25.70 -4.34 -12.07
C GLY A 576 -26.69 -3.29 -12.55
N PRO A 577 -27.96 -3.37 -12.17
CA PRO A 577 -29.01 -2.41 -12.57
C PRO A 577 -28.74 -0.97 -12.09
N HIS A 578 -27.89 -0.80 -11.08
CA HIS A 578 -27.49 0.51 -10.55
C HIS A 578 -26.02 0.85 -10.86
N THR A 579 -25.37 0.06 -11.73
CA THR A 579 -23.98 0.27 -12.14
C THR A 579 -23.93 1.05 -13.46
N LYS A 580 -23.80 2.37 -13.36
CA LYS A 580 -23.71 3.22 -14.55
C LYS A 580 -22.25 3.58 -14.84
N LEU A 581 -21.85 3.41 -16.10
CA LEU A 581 -20.50 3.75 -16.58
C LEU A 581 -20.58 4.97 -17.51
N ASN A 582 -19.57 5.83 -17.45
CA ASN A 582 -19.42 6.94 -18.39
C ASN A 582 -18.61 6.53 -19.64
N SER A 583 -18.62 7.36 -20.68
CA SER A 583 -17.89 7.10 -21.93
C SER A 583 -16.37 7.06 -21.78
N ALA A 584 -15.84 7.61 -20.68
CA ALA A 584 -14.43 7.62 -20.33
C ALA A 584 -14.03 6.46 -19.41
N ALA A 585 -14.88 5.46 -19.17
CA ALA A 585 -14.58 4.34 -18.27
C ALA A 585 -13.39 3.44 -18.70
N GLY A 586 -12.82 3.68 -19.89
CA GLY A 586 -11.62 2.99 -20.35
C GLY A 586 -11.87 1.56 -20.84
N LEU A 587 -13.13 1.14 -21.00
CA LEU A 587 -13.46 -0.21 -21.46
C LEU A 587 -12.96 -0.40 -22.91
N GLY A 588 -11.86 -1.14 -23.05
CA GLY A 588 -11.18 -1.35 -24.32
C GLY A 588 -11.70 -2.58 -25.12
N PRO A 589 -11.32 -2.69 -26.40
CA PRO A 589 -11.49 -3.92 -27.17
C PRO A 589 -10.56 -5.03 -26.63
N ALA A 590 -10.83 -6.28 -26.99
CA ALA A 590 -10.03 -7.43 -26.59
C ALA A 590 -8.51 -7.24 -26.81
N ALA A 591 -7.66 -7.68 -25.86
CA ALA A 591 -6.21 -7.64 -26.04
C ALA A 591 -5.79 -8.44 -27.27
N ASN A 592 -4.97 -7.79 -28.10
CA ASN A 592 -4.34 -8.41 -29.25
C ASN A 592 -3.24 -9.44 -28.87
N ASP A 593 -2.86 -9.56 -27.59
CA ASP A 593 -1.88 -10.53 -27.09
C ASP A 593 -2.52 -11.53 -26.11
N LEU A 594 -2.68 -12.77 -26.58
CA LEU A 594 -3.32 -13.88 -25.86
C LEU A 594 -2.31 -14.76 -25.11
N ARG A 595 -1.00 -14.43 -25.12
CA ARG A 595 0.00 -15.22 -24.40
C ARG A 595 -0.22 -15.10 -22.89
N GLY A 596 -0.54 -16.21 -22.23
CA GLY A 596 -0.66 -16.33 -20.77
C GLY A 596 -2.07 -16.12 -20.20
N PHE A 597 -3.14 -16.27 -21.00
CA PHE A 597 -4.46 -16.59 -20.45
C PHE A 597 -4.37 -17.90 -19.65
N PRO A 598 -4.90 -17.97 -18.42
CA PRO A 598 -5.14 -19.26 -17.79
C PRO A 598 -6.05 -20.05 -18.74
N ASN A 599 -5.62 -21.24 -19.18
CA ASN A 599 -6.24 -22.05 -20.25
C ASN A 599 -5.91 -21.66 -21.71
N ALA A 600 -4.69 -21.17 -21.97
CA ALA A 600 -4.16 -21.10 -23.34
C ALA A 600 -4.14 -22.48 -24.07
N ASP A 601 -4.30 -23.60 -23.34
CA ASP A 601 -4.44 -24.95 -23.90
C ASP A 601 -5.88 -25.35 -24.30
N SER A 602 -6.89 -24.50 -24.12
CA SER A 602 -8.23 -24.80 -24.62
C SER A 602 -8.93 -23.58 -25.24
N LEU A 603 -8.92 -23.55 -26.58
CA LEU A 603 -10.07 -23.19 -27.42
C LEU A 603 -10.61 -21.75 -27.45
N LYS A 604 -10.18 -20.80 -26.61
CA LYS A 604 -10.74 -19.42 -26.58
C LYS A 604 -9.78 -18.34 -27.08
N ILE A 605 -9.46 -18.36 -28.38
CA ILE A 605 -8.75 -17.26 -29.06
C ILE A 605 -9.82 -16.33 -29.64
N THR A 606 -10.12 -15.21 -29.00
CA THR A 606 -10.98 -14.19 -29.63
C THR A 606 -10.13 -13.38 -30.62
N ARG A 607 -10.60 -13.23 -31.86
CA ARG A 607 -10.08 -12.23 -32.83
C ARG A 607 -11.04 -11.03 -32.94
N SER A 608 -12.05 -10.98 -32.07
CA SER A 608 -13.09 -9.97 -32.10
C SER A 608 -12.73 -8.83 -31.16
N LYS A 609 -12.98 -7.60 -31.59
CA LYS A 609 -12.90 -6.41 -30.74
C LYS A 609 -14.16 -6.23 -29.87
N ASN A 610 -15.14 -7.13 -30.03
CA ASN A 610 -16.45 -7.01 -29.43
C ASN A 610 -16.61 -7.94 -28.21
N TRP A 611 -17.51 -7.52 -27.34
CA TRP A 611 -18.06 -8.27 -26.23
C TRP A 611 -19.33 -8.99 -26.66
N GLN A 612 -19.71 -10.03 -25.93
CA GLN A 612 -21.00 -10.69 -26.08
C GLN A 612 -21.65 -10.84 -24.71
N GLU A 613 -22.91 -10.42 -24.63
CA GLU A 613 -23.75 -10.64 -23.47
C GLU A 613 -24.06 -12.15 -23.36
N VAL A 614 -23.97 -12.72 -22.15
CA VAL A 614 -24.26 -14.14 -21.93
C VAL A 614 -25.73 -14.45 -22.23
N GLY A 615 -26.64 -13.57 -21.81
CA GLY A 615 -28.08 -13.72 -22.02
C GLY A 615 -28.63 -15.00 -21.39
N SER A 616 -29.46 -15.73 -22.13
CA SER A 616 -29.98 -17.05 -21.73
C SER A 616 -28.99 -18.21 -21.92
N GLY A 617 -27.78 -17.92 -22.42
CA GLY A 617 -26.73 -18.90 -22.65
C GLY A 617 -25.84 -19.17 -21.44
N SER A 618 -24.67 -19.73 -21.70
CA SER A 618 -23.60 -19.90 -20.71
C SER A 618 -22.38 -19.06 -21.06
N GLU A 619 -21.42 -18.91 -20.14
CA GLU A 619 -20.14 -18.22 -20.45
C GLU A 619 -19.29 -18.95 -21.52
N ASP A 620 -19.62 -20.22 -21.81
CA ASP A 620 -18.99 -21.00 -22.88
C ASP A 620 -19.78 -20.93 -24.20
N ASP A 621 -21.07 -20.64 -24.15
CA ASP A 621 -21.97 -20.52 -25.31
C ASP A 621 -22.98 -19.37 -25.11
N PRO A 622 -22.53 -18.11 -25.18
CA PRO A 622 -23.37 -16.94 -24.95
C PRO A 622 -24.42 -16.80 -26.07
N GLN A 623 -25.67 -16.53 -25.69
CA GLN A 623 -26.79 -16.34 -26.61
C GLN A 623 -27.25 -14.88 -26.73
N GLY A 624 -26.67 -13.99 -25.92
CA GLY A 624 -26.98 -12.57 -25.97
C GLY A 624 -26.33 -11.83 -27.14
N PRO A 625 -26.69 -10.55 -27.34
CA PRO A 625 -26.16 -9.72 -28.41
C PRO A 625 -24.65 -9.52 -28.31
N VAL A 626 -24.02 -9.37 -29.49
CA VAL A 626 -22.62 -8.94 -29.63
C VAL A 626 -22.60 -7.41 -29.64
N LEU A 627 -21.77 -6.81 -28.80
CA LEU A 627 -21.72 -5.37 -28.54
C LEU A 627 -20.26 -4.88 -28.54
N THR A 628 -20.03 -3.66 -29.01
CA THR A 628 -18.81 -2.91 -28.74
C THR A 628 -18.79 -2.42 -27.28
N ALA A 629 -17.62 -2.02 -26.79
CA ALA A 629 -17.50 -1.43 -25.46
C ALA A 629 -18.37 -0.16 -25.30
N GLN A 630 -18.45 0.67 -26.34
CA GLN A 630 -19.29 1.87 -26.35
C GLN A 630 -20.78 1.53 -26.31
N GLU A 631 -21.21 0.49 -27.03
CA GLU A 631 -22.59 0.02 -26.99
C GLU A 631 -22.97 -0.59 -25.63
N ILE A 632 -22.05 -1.27 -24.94
CA ILE A 632 -22.27 -1.70 -23.55
C ILE A 632 -22.55 -0.49 -22.66
N ILE A 633 -21.67 0.53 -22.69
CA ILE A 633 -21.80 1.74 -21.87
C ILE A 633 -23.11 2.47 -22.18
N ALA A 634 -23.45 2.63 -23.46
CA ALA A 634 -24.66 3.35 -23.88
C ALA A 634 -25.96 2.61 -23.53
N LYS A 635 -26.02 1.28 -23.76
CA LYS A 635 -27.22 0.47 -23.54
C LYS A 635 -27.57 0.34 -22.05
N TYR A 636 -26.55 0.31 -21.20
CA TYR A 636 -26.73 -0.24 -19.85
C TYR A 636 -27.03 0.78 -18.75
N ASN A 637 -26.86 2.07 -19.05
CA ASN A 637 -27.20 3.13 -18.10
C ASN A 637 -28.71 3.18 -17.74
N ASP A 638 -29.57 2.41 -18.44
CA ASP A 638 -31.02 2.31 -18.23
C ASP A 638 -31.52 0.89 -17.89
N SER A 639 -30.62 -0.10 -17.70
CA SER A 639 -31.00 -1.49 -17.42
C SER A 639 -31.60 -1.68 -16.01
N GLN A 640 -32.55 -2.60 -15.86
CA GLN A 640 -33.23 -2.93 -14.60
C GLN A 640 -32.81 -4.29 -14.00
N ILE A 641 -31.93 -5.03 -14.67
CA ILE A 641 -31.40 -6.32 -14.19
C ILE A 641 -29.87 -6.33 -14.33
N ALA A 642 -29.20 -7.33 -13.72
CA ALA A 642 -27.76 -7.54 -13.87
C ALA A 642 -27.44 -8.38 -15.12
N HIS A 643 -26.30 -8.11 -15.77
CA HIS A 643 -25.89 -8.75 -17.01
C HIS A 643 -24.40 -9.10 -16.94
N THR A 644 -24.06 -10.25 -17.53
CA THR A 644 -22.68 -10.72 -17.68
C THR A 644 -22.26 -10.57 -19.14
N PHE A 645 -21.11 -9.94 -19.35
CA PHE A 645 -20.46 -9.79 -20.64
C PHE A 645 -19.15 -10.54 -20.63
N ILE A 646 -18.90 -11.28 -21.69
CA ILE A 646 -17.61 -11.90 -21.95
C ILE A 646 -17.07 -11.36 -23.27
N TRP A 647 -15.76 -11.43 -23.50
CA TRP A 647 -15.28 -11.25 -24.86
C TRP A 647 -15.96 -12.25 -25.78
N GLN A 648 -16.38 -11.78 -26.95
CA GLN A 648 -17.08 -12.63 -27.90
C GLN A 648 -16.24 -13.89 -28.16
N PRO A 649 -16.69 -15.07 -27.72
CA PRO A 649 -15.95 -16.27 -27.95
C PRO A 649 -15.90 -16.49 -29.45
N PHE A 650 -14.70 -16.71 -29.98
CA PHE A 650 -14.60 -17.33 -31.28
C PHE A 650 -14.86 -18.82 -31.05
N ASN A 651 -16.14 -19.22 -31.02
CA ASN A 651 -16.49 -20.63 -31.02
C ASN A 651 -15.67 -21.28 -32.13
N ARG A 652 -14.81 -22.26 -31.80
CA ARG A 652 -14.22 -23.10 -32.83
C ARG A 652 -15.41 -23.74 -33.55
N ARG A 653 -15.81 -23.14 -34.67
CA ARG A 653 -16.83 -23.69 -35.54
C ARG A 653 -16.28 -25.02 -36.02
N GLY A 654 -16.96 -26.09 -35.66
CA GLY A 654 -16.51 -27.45 -35.90
C GLY A 654 -17.65 -28.43 -35.76
N PRO A 655 -17.41 -29.70 -36.13
CA PRO A 655 -18.34 -30.78 -35.86
C PRO A 655 -18.43 -31.00 -34.35
N VAL A 656 -19.64 -31.05 -33.82
CA VAL A 656 -19.93 -31.35 -32.41
C VAL A 656 -20.72 -32.65 -32.36
N LEU A 657 -20.26 -33.59 -31.55
CA LEU A 657 -20.95 -34.87 -31.35
C LEU A 657 -22.15 -34.65 -30.43
N LYS A 658 -23.36 -34.78 -30.97
CA LYS A 658 -24.63 -34.55 -30.26
C LYS A 658 -25.20 -35.81 -29.64
N ALA A 659 -24.97 -36.95 -30.29
CA ALA A 659 -25.38 -38.25 -29.77
C ALA A 659 -24.41 -39.33 -30.22
N VAL A 660 -24.20 -40.28 -29.32
CA VAL A 660 -23.61 -41.60 -29.55
C VAL A 660 -24.46 -42.62 -28.80
N PRO A 661 -24.35 -43.93 -29.08
CA PRO A 661 -25.01 -44.95 -28.29
C PRO A 661 -24.62 -44.81 -26.81
N THR A 662 -25.60 -44.53 -25.95
CA THR A 662 -25.38 -44.38 -24.50
C THR A 662 -25.01 -45.71 -23.83
N GLN A 663 -25.42 -46.83 -24.43
CA GLN A 663 -25.05 -48.17 -24.04
C GLN A 663 -25.00 -49.10 -25.27
N LEU A 664 -23.98 -49.95 -25.34
CA LEU A 664 -23.91 -51.04 -26.31
C LEU A 664 -24.33 -52.35 -25.61
N ASP A 665 -25.62 -52.68 -25.63
CA ASP A 665 -26.15 -53.94 -25.09
C ASP A 665 -26.05 -55.05 -26.13
N TYR A 666 -25.20 -56.05 -25.86
CA TYR A 666 -25.00 -57.25 -26.69
C TYR A 666 -25.89 -58.44 -26.27
N GLY A 667 -26.69 -58.26 -25.22
CA GLY A 667 -27.57 -59.26 -24.65
C GLY A 667 -26.95 -60.15 -23.57
N SER A 668 -27.81 -61.00 -23.02
CA SER A 668 -27.45 -61.97 -21.98
C SER A 668 -27.48 -63.37 -22.58
N TYR A 669 -26.44 -64.16 -22.31
CA TYR A 669 -26.29 -65.51 -22.83
C TYR A 669 -26.12 -66.50 -21.68
N SER A 670 -26.89 -67.58 -21.69
CA SER A 670 -26.90 -68.61 -20.63
C SER A 670 -25.79 -69.67 -20.80
N ILE A 671 -25.03 -69.61 -21.90
CA ILE A 671 -23.92 -70.52 -22.22
C ILE A 671 -22.72 -69.72 -22.75
N TYR A 672 -21.51 -70.28 -22.66
CA TYR A 672 -20.28 -69.67 -23.16
C TYR A 672 -20.37 -69.43 -24.67
N LYS A 673 -20.60 -68.17 -25.07
CA LYS A 673 -20.71 -67.77 -26.47
C LYS A 673 -19.45 -67.02 -26.88
N ALA A 674 -18.52 -67.74 -27.50
CA ALA A 674 -17.39 -67.15 -28.21
C ALA A 674 -17.82 -66.72 -29.62
N GLY A 675 -17.16 -65.69 -30.17
CA GLY A 675 -17.43 -65.17 -31.50
C GLY A 675 -17.93 -63.73 -31.51
N LEU A 676 -18.45 -63.31 -32.67
CA LEU A 676 -18.86 -61.94 -32.95
C LEU A 676 -20.30 -61.68 -32.49
N LEU A 677 -20.46 -60.82 -31.50
CA LEU A 677 -21.74 -60.40 -30.94
C LEU A 677 -22.16 -59.04 -31.51
N LYS A 678 -23.46 -58.92 -31.79
CA LYS A 678 -24.10 -57.70 -32.29
C LYS A 678 -24.95 -57.08 -31.16
N THR A 679 -25.19 -55.77 -31.22
CA THR A 679 -26.07 -55.11 -30.27
C THR A 679 -27.53 -55.55 -30.42
N LYS A 680 -28.35 -55.45 -29.38
CA LYS A 680 -29.81 -55.69 -29.48
C LYS A 680 -30.52 -54.56 -30.19
N ALA A 681 -30.10 -53.33 -29.94
CA ALA A 681 -30.68 -52.12 -30.49
C ALA A 681 -29.78 -51.55 -31.60
N GLU A 682 -30.40 -50.73 -32.44
CA GLU A 682 -29.68 -49.90 -33.40
C GLU A 682 -28.80 -48.87 -32.70
N GLN A 683 -27.73 -48.47 -33.37
CA GLN A 683 -26.74 -47.53 -32.85
C GLN A 683 -26.92 -46.18 -33.53
N THR A 684 -27.35 -45.18 -32.77
CA THR A 684 -27.60 -43.82 -33.29
C THR A 684 -26.44 -42.89 -32.98
N PHE A 685 -26.04 -42.13 -34.00
CA PHE A 685 -25.04 -41.09 -33.91
C PHE A 685 -25.61 -39.81 -34.51
N ALA A 686 -25.31 -38.69 -33.86
CA ALA A 686 -25.71 -37.37 -34.31
C ALA A 686 -24.52 -36.42 -34.22
N ILE A 687 -24.26 -35.68 -35.29
CA ILE A 687 -23.25 -34.62 -35.32
C ILE A 687 -23.88 -33.34 -35.81
N GLU A 688 -23.68 -32.26 -35.07
CA GLU A 688 -24.03 -30.90 -35.48
C GLU A 688 -22.76 -30.20 -36.01
N ASP A 689 -22.73 -29.83 -37.30
CA ASP A 689 -21.64 -29.06 -37.88
C ASP A 689 -21.99 -27.57 -37.89
N THR A 690 -21.31 -26.84 -37.00
CA THR A 690 -21.54 -25.42 -36.73
C THR A 690 -20.70 -24.49 -37.63
N ARG A 691 -19.96 -25.06 -38.61
CA ARG A 691 -19.17 -24.29 -39.59
C ARG A 691 -20.03 -23.66 -40.67
N LEU A 692 -19.64 -22.46 -41.10
CA LEU A 692 -20.21 -21.80 -42.27
C LEU A 692 -19.95 -22.65 -43.51
N ALA A 693 -20.87 -22.62 -44.48
CA ALA A 693 -20.74 -23.36 -45.74
C ALA A 693 -19.35 -23.20 -46.40
N LYS A 694 -18.80 -21.99 -46.41
CA LYS A 694 -17.47 -21.66 -46.96
C LYS A 694 -16.27 -22.24 -46.18
N ASP A 695 -16.43 -22.51 -44.89
CA ASP A 695 -15.35 -22.99 -43.99
C ASP A 695 -15.42 -24.52 -43.76
N ARG A 696 -16.36 -25.21 -44.42
CA ARG A 696 -16.66 -26.64 -44.20
C ARG A 696 -15.66 -27.55 -44.91
N THR A 697 -14.47 -27.67 -44.34
CA THR A 697 -13.52 -28.71 -44.74
C THR A 697 -14.06 -30.12 -44.42
N PRO A 698 -13.71 -31.15 -45.20
CA PRO A 698 -13.92 -32.55 -44.85
C PRO A 698 -13.39 -32.89 -43.45
N TRP A 699 -14.13 -33.73 -42.73
CA TRP A 699 -13.72 -34.25 -41.42
C TRP A 699 -14.15 -35.70 -41.27
N THR A 700 -13.49 -36.38 -40.34
CA THR A 700 -13.81 -37.74 -39.94
C THR A 700 -14.07 -37.80 -38.44
N LEU A 701 -15.13 -38.50 -38.04
CA LEU A 701 -15.34 -38.95 -36.67
C LEU A 701 -14.67 -40.32 -36.54
N ARG A 702 -13.72 -40.42 -35.63
CA ARG A 702 -13.08 -41.70 -35.30
C ARG A 702 -13.44 -42.14 -33.89
N VAL A 703 -13.42 -43.44 -33.66
CA VAL A 703 -13.64 -44.07 -32.36
C VAL A 703 -12.47 -44.95 -31.98
N SER A 704 -12.10 -44.92 -30.72
CA SER A 704 -11.23 -45.91 -30.08
C SER A 704 -11.92 -46.46 -28.83
N ALA A 705 -11.45 -47.61 -28.34
CA ALA A 705 -11.93 -48.20 -27.10
C ALA A 705 -10.77 -48.48 -26.17
N SER A 706 -10.99 -48.31 -24.86
CA SER A 706 -10.09 -48.86 -23.85
C SER A 706 -10.16 -50.39 -23.85
N HIS A 707 -9.20 -51.06 -23.20
CA HIS A 707 -9.32 -52.48 -22.90
C HIS A 707 -10.65 -52.78 -22.17
N LEU A 708 -11.27 -53.92 -22.52
CA LEU A 708 -12.45 -54.39 -21.80
C LEU A 708 -12.03 -54.84 -20.40
N LYS A 709 -12.83 -54.51 -19.41
CA LYS A 709 -12.63 -54.90 -18.01
C LYS A 709 -13.76 -55.81 -17.58
N THR A 710 -13.43 -56.81 -16.79
CA THR A 710 -14.44 -57.58 -16.04
C THR A 710 -14.98 -56.75 -14.87
N SER A 711 -16.10 -57.16 -14.27
CA SER A 711 -16.63 -56.53 -13.06
C SER A 711 -15.65 -56.47 -11.86
N THR A 712 -14.58 -57.26 -11.86
CA THR A 712 -13.53 -57.24 -10.83
C THR A 712 -12.34 -56.34 -11.21
N GLY A 713 -12.41 -55.62 -12.33
CA GLY A 713 -11.36 -54.69 -12.79
C GLY A 713 -10.23 -55.33 -13.59
N MET A 714 -10.23 -56.65 -13.79
CA MET A 714 -9.22 -57.33 -14.61
C MET A 714 -9.38 -56.94 -16.08
N GLU A 715 -8.30 -56.41 -16.68
CA GLU A 715 -8.23 -56.05 -18.09
C GLU A 715 -8.12 -57.29 -18.99
N LEU A 716 -8.78 -57.24 -20.13
CA LEU A 716 -8.75 -58.25 -21.19
C LEU A 716 -8.10 -57.61 -22.43
N PRO A 717 -6.77 -57.74 -22.59
CA PRO A 717 -5.98 -56.97 -23.56
C PRO A 717 -6.07 -57.46 -25.01
N GLN A 718 -6.74 -58.59 -25.29
CA GLN A 718 -6.97 -59.04 -26.67
C GLN A 718 -8.29 -58.45 -27.21
N ASP A 719 -8.18 -57.31 -27.87
CA ASP A 719 -9.21 -56.42 -28.47
C ASP A 719 -10.60 -57.04 -28.70
N LEU A 720 -11.59 -56.59 -27.93
CA LEU A 720 -12.92 -57.17 -27.95
C LEU A 720 -13.94 -56.33 -28.74
N LEU A 721 -13.67 -55.08 -29.11
CA LEU A 721 -14.60 -54.29 -29.94
C LEU A 721 -14.09 -54.12 -31.39
N LEU A 722 -15.00 -54.34 -32.34
CA LEU A 722 -14.78 -54.23 -33.77
C LEU A 722 -15.77 -53.26 -34.41
N TYR A 723 -15.30 -52.44 -35.34
CA TYR A 723 -16.13 -51.64 -36.21
C TYR A 723 -15.73 -51.88 -37.67
N GLN A 724 -16.67 -52.31 -38.52
CA GLN A 724 -16.39 -52.72 -39.90
C GLN A 724 -15.18 -53.68 -40.05
N GLY A 725 -14.97 -54.57 -39.07
CA GLY A 725 -13.84 -55.50 -39.04
C GLY A 725 -12.54 -54.93 -38.49
N GLN A 726 -12.45 -53.62 -38.23
CA GLN A 726 -11.30 -52.98 -37.60
C GLN A 726 -11.40 -53.01 -36.07
N LYS A 727 -10.28 -53.28 -35.40
CA LYS A 727 -10.17 -53.35 -33.93
C LYS A 727 -10.07 -51.97 -33.29
N LEU A 728 -10.82 -51.74 -32.21
CA LEU A 728 -10.81 -50.49 -31.45
C LEU A 728 -9.87 -50.63 -30.23
N GLY A 729 -8.61 -50.23 -30.33
CA GLY A 729 -7.65 -50.40 -29.22
C GLY A 729 -6.48 -49.42 -29.19
N SER A 730 -5.94 -49.03 -30.35
CA SER A 730 -4.81 -48.08 -30.44
C SER A 730 -4.84 -47.20 -31.68
N VAL A 731 -5.41 -47.70 -32.79
CA VAL A 731 -5.71 -46.91 -33.99
C VAL A 731 -7.21 -46.60 -34.00
N PRO A 732 -7.63 -45.31 -34.03
CA PRO A 732 -9.03 -44.96 -34.10
C PRO A 732 -9.64 -45.39 -35.45
N ALA A 733 -10.74 -46.15 -35.42
CA ALA A 733 -11.50 -46.52 -36.62
C ALA A 733 -12.43 -45.39 -37.02
N THR A 734 -12.60 -45.16 -38.32
CA THR A 734 -13.46 -44.08 -38.83
C THR A 734 -14.92 -44.50 -38.78
N ILE A 735 -15.71 -43.90 -37.89
CA ILE A 735 -17.17 -44.12 -37.83
C ILE A 735 -17.89 -43.36 -38.95
N TYR A 736 -17.47 -42.13 -39.21
CA TYR A 736 -18.13 -41.29 -40.19
C TYR A 736 -17.10 -40.42 -40.91
N ALA A 737 -17.21 -40.34 -42.23
CA ALA A 737 -16.36 -39.52 -43.06
C ALA A 737 -17.23 -38.64 -43.95
N ARG A 738 -17.00 -37.32 -43.89
CA ARG A 738 -17.65 -36.36 -44.77
C ARG A 738 -16.74 -36.04 -45.95
N SER A 739 -17.06 -36.54 -47.14
CA SER A 739 -16.22 -36.41 -48.34
C SER A 739 -16.46 -35.13 -49.15
N GLN A 740 -17.66 -34.53 -49.10
CA GLN A 740 -17.96 -33.28 -49.83
C GLN A 740 -18.69 -32.25 -48.96
N PRO A 741 -18.38 -30.95 -49.11
CA PRO A 741 -19.23 -29.90 -48.60
C PRO A 741 -20.61 -29.95 -49.26
N ALA A 742 -21.69 -30.02 -48.48
CA ALA A 742 -23.05 -29.86 -49.01
C ALA A 742 -23.12 -28.55 -49.82
N ALA A 743 -23.57 -28.64 -51.07
CA ALA A 743 -23.70 -27.52 -51.98
C ALA A 743 -25.05 -26.84 -51.75
N ASP A 744 -25.16 -26.00 -50.72
CA ASP A 744 -26.40 -25.26 -50.47
C ASP A 744 -26.20 -23.74 -50.60
N LYS A 745 -27.11 -23.16 -51.38
CA LYS A 745 -27.26 -21.75 -51.71
C LYS A 745 -27.94 -21.02 -50.54
N ASP A 746 -27.30 -20.01 -49.98
CA ASP A 746 -27.81 -18.63 -49.86
C ASP A 746 -26.83 -17.76 -49.05
N ASP A 747 -26.86 -16.45 -49.32
CA ASP A 747 -25.96 -15.45 -48.74
C ASP A 747 -26.28 -15.07 -47.27
N SER A 748 -27.01 -15.92 -46.52
CA SER A 748 -27.40 -15.63 -45.13
C SER A 748 -26.58 -16.35 -44.06
N GLY A 749 -25.77 -17.34 -44.44
CA GLY A 749 -24.66 -17.86 -43.63
C GLY A 749 -25.00 -18.49 -42.27
N ARG A 750 -26.22 -18.99 -42.02
CA ARG A 750 -26.62 -19.48 -40.68
C ARG A 750 -27.30 -20.85 -40.59
N THR A 751 -27.26 -21.70 -41.62
CA THR A 751 -27.82 -23.05 -41.51
C THR A 751 -26.84 -24.02 -40.86
N ARG A 752 -27.09 -24.34 -39.58
CA ARG A 752 -26.52 -25.51 -38.89
C ARG A 752 -26.92 -26.78 -39.67
N ILE A 753 -25.99 -27.71 -39.88
CA ILE A 753 -26.31 -29.01 -40.52
C ILE A 753 -26.13 -30.11 -39.50
N ASN A 754 -27.17 -30.93 -39.37
CA ASN A 754 -27.14 -32.15 -38.58
C ASN A 754 -26.85 -33.33 -39.51
N TYR A 755 -25.87 -34.13 -39.13
CA TYR A 755 -25.60 -35.45 -39.70
C TYR A 755 -26.09 -36.47 -38.69
N ASP A 756 -27.28 -37.00 -38.95
CA ASP A 756 -27.90 -38.02 -38.11
C ASP A 756 -27.92 -39.33 -38.88
N TRP A 757 -27.42 -40.39 -38.24
CA TRP A 757 -27.47 -41.71 -38.82
C TRP A 757 -27.66 -42.79 -37.76
N THR A 758 -28.35 -43.84 -38.15
CA THR A 758 -28.64 -44.99 -37.30
C THR A 758 -28.18 -46.27 -37.98
N TRP A 759 -27.37 -47.05 -37.27
CA TRP A 759 -26.77 -48.27 -37.78
C TRP A 759 -27.50 -49.48 -37.23
N LYS A 760 -27.91 -50.38 -38.12
CA LYS A 760 -28.42 -51.69 -37.72
C LYS A 760 -27.33 -52.48 -36.98
N PRO A 761 -27.67 -53.37 -36.04
CA PRO A 761 -26.70 -54.20 -35.31
C PRO A 761 -25.68 -54.94 -36.18
N GLU A 762 -26.01 -55.24 -37.44
CA GLU A 762 -25.17 -55.92 -38.42
C GLU A 762 -23.95 -55.11 -38.86
N VAL A 763 -24.03 -53.78 -38.81
CA VAL A 763 -22.97 -52.89 -39.31
C VAL A 763 -22.30 -52.10 -38.17
N GLY A 764 -22.97 -51.92 -37.03
CA GLY A 764 -22.50 -51.21 -35.83
C GLY A 764 -21.22 -51.73 -35.18
N ILE A 765 -20.86 -51.12 -34.04
CA ILE A 765 -19.78 -51.60 -33.17
C ILE A 765 -20.18 -52.97 -32.60
N LYS A 766 -19.36 -53.99 -32.89
CA LYS A 766 -19.56 -55.39 -32.50
C LYS A 766 -18.59 -55.78 -31.40
N LEU A 767 -18.99 -56.74 -30.58
CA LEU A 767 -18.16 -57.31 -29.53
C LEU A 767 -17.66 -58.69 -29.97
N GLN A 768 -16.39 -58.82 -30.29
CA GLN A 768 -15.72 -60.11 -30.52
C GLN A 768 -15.26 -60.69 -29.19
N LEU A 769 -15.83 -61.81 -28.75
CA LEU A 769 -15.33 -62.54 -27.58
C LEU A 769 -14.45 -63.73 -28.01
N SER A 770 -13.22 -63.79 -27.50
CA SER A 770 -12.37 -64.98 -27.65
C SER A 770 -12.90 -66.14 -26.81
N ALA A 771 -12.49 -67.38 -27.11
CA ALA A 771 -12.88 -68.54 -26.30
C ALA A 771 -12.50 -68.39 -24.81
N ASN A 772 -11.32 -67.81 -24.54
CA ASN A 772 -10.83 -67.56 -23.19
C ASN A 772 -11.62 -66.45 -22.45
N SER A 773 -12.04 -65.42 -23.17
CA SER A 773 -12.87 -64.34 -22.60
C SER A 773 -14.33 -64.80 -22.41
N ALA A 774 -14.85 -65.62 -23.32
CA ALA A 774 -16.22 -66.13 -23.28
C ALA A 774 -16.48 -67.11 -22.12
N GLN A 775 -15.43 -67.78 -21.59
CA GLN A 775 -15.53 -68.71 -20.46
C GLN A 775 -15.76 -68.06 -19.09
N ARG A 776 -15.80 -66.72 -19.02
CA ARG A 776 -15.93 -65.98 -17.76
C ARG A 776 -17.37 -65.46 -17.60
N LEU A 777 -18.07 -65.92 -16.56
CA LEU A 777 -19.39 -65.42 -16.20
C LEU A 777 -19.25 -64.03 -15.56
N GLY A 778 -19.95 -63.01 -16.08
CA GLY A 778 -19.94 -61.68 -15.45
C GLY A 778 -20.32 -60.53 -16.37
N LYS A 779 -20.32 -59.31 -15.80
CA LYS A 779 -20.49 -58.05 -16.55
C LYS A 779 -19.13 -57.53 -17.03
N TYR A 780 -19.14 -56.87 -18.19
CA TYR A 780 -17.95 -56.28 -18.81
C TYR A 780 -18.16 -54.81 -19.11
N SER A 781 -17.10 -54.00 -19.07
CA SER A 781 -17.14 -52.56 -19.38
C SER A 781 -15.90 -52.09 -20.13
N CYS A 782 -16.04 -51.04 -20.94
CA CYS A 782 -14.95 -50.32 -21.59
C CYS A 782 -15.36 -48.85 -21.79
N VAL A 783 -14.38 -47.98 -22.01
CA VAL A 783 -14.61 -46.58 -22.38
C VAL A 783 -14.42 -46.44 -23.88
N LEU A 784 -15.42 -45.87 -24.56
CA LEU A 784 -15.28 -45.44 -25.96
C LEU A 784 -14.88 -43.97 -25.99
N SER A 785 -13.85 -43.67 -26.78
CA SER A 785 -13.38 -42.30 -27.02
C SER A 785 -13.64 -41.92 -28.47
N TYR A 786 -14.30 -40.78 -28.65
CA TYR A 786 -14.65 -40.24 -29.95
C TYR A 786 -13.80 -39.01 -30.25
N SER A 787 -13.30 -38.87 -31.48
CA SER A 787 -12.41 -37.77 -31.85
C SER A 787 -12.64 -37.32 -33.28
N PHE A 788 -12.57 -36.01 -33.51
CA PHE A 788 -12.68 -35.41 -34.84
C PHE A 788 -11.30 -35.15 -35.44
N TYR A 789 -11.15 -35.49 -36.72
CA TYR A 789 -9.94 -35.22 -37.48
C TYR A 789 -10.28 -34.48 -38.79
N SER A 790 -9.54 -33.41 -39.09
CA SER A 790 -9.51 -32.78 -40.42
C SER A 790 -8.74 -33.67 -41.39
N SER A 791 -9.33 -34.04 -42.54
CA SER A 791 -8.65 -34.88 -43.55
C SER A 791 -7.44 -34.16 -44.17
N PRO A 792 -6.33 -34.86 -44.50
CA PRO A 792 -6.37 -35.95 -45.49
C PRO A 792 -5.60 -37.23 -45.09
N ILE A 793 -6.14 -38.40 -45.46
CA ILE A 793 -5.31 -39.52 -45.93
C ILE A 793 -6.03 -40.11 -47.13
N VAL A 794 -5.44 -39.94 -48.31
CA VAL A 794 -5.71 -40.77 -49.48
C VAL A 794 -5.33 -42.19 -49.06
N VAL A 795 -6.32 -43.06 -48.90
CA VAL A 795 -6.04 -44.50 -48.88
C VAL A 795 -5.63 -44.83 -50.30
N SER A 796 -4.32 -44.97 -50.56
CA SER A 796 -3.89 -45.66 -51.77
C SER A 796 -4.39 -47.10 -51.64
N ASN A 797 -5.23 -47.50 -52.59
CA ASN A 797 -5.51 -48.90 -52.83
C ASN A 797 -4.25 -49.50 -53.43
N ASP A 798 -3.37 -50.04 -52.61
CA ASP A 798 -2.39 -51.02 -53.06
C ASP A 798 -2.94 -52.42 -52.70
N TYR A 799 -3.58 -53.04 -53.70
CA TYR A 799 -3.67 -54.49 -53.81
C TYR A 799 -2.61 -54.90 -54.85
N ASP A 800 -1.77 -55.87 -54.44
CA ASP A 800 -0.59 -56.46 -55.09
C ASP A 800 0.67 -55.59 -55.24
#